data_AF-A0A942DNB5-F1
#
_entry.id   AF-A0A942DNB5-F1
#
_cell.length_a   1.000
_cell.length_b   1.000
_cell.length_c   1.000
_cell.angle_alpha   90.00
_cell.angle_beta   90.00
_cell.angle_gamma   90.00
#
_symmetry.space_group_name_H-M   'P 1'
#
loop_
_entity.id
_entity.type
_entity.pdbx_description
1 polymer ?
#
loop_
_entity_poly.entity_id
_entity_poly.type
_entity_poly.pdbx_seq_one_letter_code
_entity_poly.pdbx_strand_id
1 'polypeptide(L)'
;MSEHRLKLRSSIVLRTQTGSTLLTALGMSVFVCLMIMMSAIWIQSRVNQVMSSSDKMDHRIVLDGLFAYTVNGIKQSWCFSDTWVQDNACNLFHARNTVRLLLSDETLNYLGSSKTPHPDPVINTRLMVMTQTVPLAAITPSHPLFSITQPLNGNYENVTFNIKRESSAISTTKGNEIPLRISIKLVAKASSSFKDLELQSKVIVYPRELSYFGLIVPKALYLGMPAPTAGDVSFASASSSVIQGLRFESPVFVNGDLHLPPKTANADAAMDNVTFLDKIVIGGGLIYQGAGQTLFNPGDAGGEKNMYNHELTSFTGLLAGYELDPEKDKGLEYLFNVNSNITLTDFDLCRKRIMASFDLSTTKDTQLFSRFNGSPAANSFDLSLNIGIIDNLIEQFQDTGGTAFEIATNVPNVTTAGKIVSWQGGAVFKAKLIYEGLNVPSAGTRDVYFNTFYLPRNGEVALYPLGAGGPEVHVRTSPHMVSGKKQYNQVDMNVTFTDAGNLDIGAYTSGNVLTQGSVKLVLEGMDYAYNYATNLRDNSSSHPVMGVYKSNGFTFYKSSAASFDVYRQTAGGWYTNPMLQVDTVNYPVYDASQAPNGETDFSAFDAQCMAVPGNTDAYYTSFPSADWSISFASQARHAWSFTADFPDGYLAGILHIDAGTAAYNPGAGQYPTFKIQSLVQECMIEADANFVTGFYTCEKLTIKPRSTPLRIIGTIIAGNIDIHPSAYQAGIRWSTIYHPQAVYELRQARVLGRDKKGAVLDCASPSLPPLWMPNIGAISVMTHYACNPVSLRQADPFKWTGVDPDCGLETPQSTKVTCKKQTTRFLLKEVSRTKGL
;
A
#
# COMPACT_ATOMS: atom_id res chain seq x y z
N MET A 1 -56.54 -25.88 21.18
CA MET A 1 -57.36 -24.99 22.03
C MET A 1 -57.49 -23.66 21.29
N SER A 2 -58.62 -23.15 20.81
CA SER A 2 -60.04 -23.50 20.88
C SER A 2 -60.67 -23.21 19.50
N GLU A 3 -61.30 -24.21 18.89
CA GLU A 3 -62.07 -24.06 17.65
C GLU A 3 -63.41 -23.37 17.94
N HIS A 4 -63.66 -22.20 17.36
CA HIS A 4 -65.02 -21.64 17.27
C HIS A 4 -65.67 -22.10 15.96
N ARG A 5 -66.45 -23.19 16.05
CA ARG A 5 -67.41 -23.63 15.02
C ARG A 5 -68.64 -22.73 15.02
N LEU A 6 -68.86 -21.98 13.94
CA LEU A 6 -70.13 -21.35 13.62
C LEU A 6 -71.12 -22.42 13.12
N LYS A 7 -71.98 -22.91 14.01
CA LYS A 7 -73.18 -23.69 13.66
C LYS A 7 -74.30 -22.72 13.26
N LEU A 8 -74.50 -22.50 11.96
CA LEU A 8 -75.75 -21.99 11.42
C LEU A 8 -76.73 -23.17 11.25
N ARG A 9 -77.60 -23.38 12.24
CA ARG A 9 -78.84 -24.16 12.06
C ARG A 9 -79.95 -23.16 11.71
N SER A 10 -80.37 -23.14 10.44
CA SER A 10 -81.64 -22.54 10.02
C SER A 10 -82.59 -23.67 9.61
N SER A 11 -83.39 -24.15 10.56
CA SER A 11 -84.60 -24.92 10.28
C SER A 11 -85.79 -23.95 10.33
N ILE A 12 -86.09 -23.31 9.20
CA ILE A 12 -87.36 -22.62 8.97
C ILE A 12 -88.27 -23.60 8.23
N VAL A 13 -89.20 -24.20 8.97
CA VAL A 13 -90.33 -24.95 8.43
C VAL A 13 -91.45 -23.94 8.15
N LEU A 14 -91.61 -23.54 6.88
CA LEU A 14 -92.76 -22.74 6.44
C LEU A 14 -93.90 -23.69 6.02
N ARG A 15 -94.87 -23.89 6.91
CA ARG A 15 -96.19 -24.42 6.56
C ARG A 15 -96.94 -23.35 5.77
N THR A 16 -97.36 -23.71 4.57
CA THR A 16 -98.19 -22.93 3.66
C THR A 16 -99.61 -22.78 4.20
N GLN A 17 -99.95 -21.57 4.66
CA GLN A 17 -101.30 -21.04 4.52
C GLN A 17 -101.24 -19.89 3.52
N THR A 18 -102.25 -19.80 2.67
CA THR A 18 -102.44 -18.83 1.57
C THR A 18 -102.27 -17.39 2.05
N GLY A 19 -101.02 -16.93 2.08
CA GLY A 19 -100.62 -15.56 2.31
C GLY A 19 -100.03 -14.99 1.03
N SER A 20 -100.72 -13.99 0.49
CA SER A 20 -100.34 -13.11 -0.63
C SER A 20 -98.92 -13.32 -1.20
N THR A 21 -98.84 -13.90 -2.40
CA THR A 21 -97.61 -14.00 -3.21
C THR A 21 -96.92 -12.65 -3.43
N LEU A 22 -97.69 -11.55 -3.35
CA LEU A 22 -97.20 -10.17 -3.39
C LEU A 22 -96.29 -9.85 -2.19
N LEU A 23 -96.63 -10.35 -0.99
CA LEU A 23 -95.86 -10.09 0.24
C LEU A 23 -94.52 -10.84 0.24
N THR A 24 -94.48 -12.06 -0.29
CA THR A 24 -93.23 -12.79 -0.49
C THR A 24 -92.35 -12.17 -1.57
N ALA A 25 -92.93 -11.65 -2.66
CA ALA A 25 -92.19 -10.96 -3.70
C ALA A 25 -91.61 -9.61 -3.21
N LEU A 26 -92.39 -8.84 -2.44
CA LEU A 26 -91.93 -7.62 -1.78
C LEU A 26 -90.86 -7.92 -0.71
N GLY A 27 -91.02 -8.98 0.08
CA GLY A 27 -90.01 -9.40 1.06
C GLY A 27 -88.68 -9.79 0.42
N MET A 28 -88.72 -10.52 -0.70
CA MET A 28 -87.53 -10.87 -1.48
C MET A 28 -86.88 -9.65 -2.13
N SER A 29 -87.65 -8.70 -2.69
CA SER A 29 -87.08 -7.49 -3.29
C SER A 29 -86.40 -6.60 -2.24
N VAL A 30 -87.02 -6.44 -1.06
CA VAL A 30 -86.43 -5.71 0.06
C VAL A 30 -85.15 -6.39 0.56
N PHE A 31 -85.14 -7.73 0.65
CA PHE A 31 -83.95 -8.48 1.06
C PHE A 31 -82.80 -8.37 0.05
N VAL A 32 -83.08 -8.44 -1.26
CA VAL A 32 -82.09 -8.24 -2.33
C VAL A 32 -81.56 -6.80 -2.31
N CYS A 33 -82.41 -5.79 -2.14
CA CYS A 33 -81.99 -4.40 -1.99
C CYS A 33 -81.10 -4.19 -0.75
N LEU A 34 -81.42 -4.81 0.38
CA LEU A 34 -80.60 -4.76 1.59
C LEU A 34 -79.25 -5.46 1.41
N MET A 35 -79.22 -6.62 0.74
CA MET A 35 -77.98 -7.32 0.39
C MET A 35 -77.10 -6.48 -0.53
N ILE A 36 -77.67 -5.82 -1.54
CA ILE A 36 -76.92 -4.95 -2.45
C ILE A 36 -76.36 -3.75 -1.69
N MET A 37 -77.14 -3.08 -0.84
CA MET A 37 -76.65 -1.96 -0.03
C MET A 37 -75.55 -2.38 0.95
N MET A 38 -75.69 -3.53 1.63
CA MET A 38 -74.66 -4.08 2.51
C MET A 38 -73.39 -4.43 1.74
N SER A 39 -73.52 -4.99 0.53
CA SER A 39 -72.37 -5.32 -0.32
C SER A 39 -71.66 -4.06 -0.83
N ALA A 40 -72.38 -3.00 -1.18
CA ALA A 40 -71.80 -1.72 -1.58
C ALA A 40 -71.02 -1.07 -0.43
N ILE A 41 -71.57 -1.06 0.79
CA ILE A 41 -70.88 -0.56 1.99
C ILE A 41 -69.62 -1.39 2.28
N TRP A 42 -69.70 -2.71 2.14
CA TRP A 42 -68.56 -3.61 2.36
C TRP A 42 -67.47 -3.44 1.29
N ILE A 43 -67.84 -3.34 0.02
CA ILE A 43 -66.91 -3.07 -1.09
C ILE A 43 -66.22 -1.72 -0.88
N GLN A 44 -66.97 -0.67 -0.54
CA GLN A 44 -66.40 0.65 -0.29
C GLN A 44 -65.46 0.65 0.92
N SER A 45 -65.78 -0.11 1.98
CA SER A 45 -64.86 -0.34 3.10
C SER A 45 -63.58 -1.07 2.68
N ARG A 46 -63.67 -2.10 1.83
CA ARG A 46 -62.51 -2.83 1.31
C ARG A 46 -61.67 -2.00 0.37
N VAL A 47 -62.28 -1.23 -0.53
CA VAL A 47 -61.59 -0.28 -1.41
C VAL A 47 -60.85 0.75 -0.57
N ASN A 48 -61.48 1.32 0.47
CA ASN A 48 -60.81 2.26 1.38
C ASN A 48 -59.66 1.59 2.16
N GLN A 49 -59.80 0.33 2.58
CA GLN A 49 -58.70 -0.42 3.21
C GLN A 49 -57.54 -0.66 2.24
N VAL A 50 -57.82 -1.09 1.01
CA VAL A 50 -56.81 -1.33 -0.03
C VAL A 50 -56.11 -0.04 -0.42
N MET A 51 -56.84 1.06 -0.65
CA MET A 51 -56.25 2.37 -0.92
C MET A 51 -55.37 2.84 0.25
N SER A 52 -55.84 2.72 1.50
CA SER A 52 -55.02 3.06 2.66
C SER A 52 -53.76 2.19 2.81
N SER A 53 -53.80 0.95 2.32
CA SER A 53 -52.66 0.05 2.31
C SER A 53 -51.69 0.39 1.16
N SER A 54 -52.21 0.81 0.02
CA SER A 54 -51.43 1.28 -1.13
C SER A 54 -50.68 2.56 -0.75
N ASP A 55 -51.36 3.55 -0.18
CA ASP A 55 -50.74 4.81 0.25
C ASP A 55 -49.62 4.58 1.28
N LYS A 56 -49.81 3.63 2.21
CA LYS A 56 -48.76 3.25 3.18
C LYS A 56 -47.56 2.59 2.51
N MET A 57 -47.79 1.78 1.47
CA MET A 57 -46.72 1.16 0.70
C MET A 57 -45.94 2.20 -0.10
N ASP A 58 -46.63 3.13 -0.74
CA ASP A 58 -46.02 4.23 -1.50
C ASP A 58 -45.18 5.11 -0.60
N HIS A 59 -45.73 5.60 0.53
CA HIS A 59 -44.97 6.41 1.49
C HIS A 59 -43.71 5.70 2.01
N ARG A 60 -43.79 4.38 2.18
CA ARG A 60 -42.63 3.57 2.60
C ARG A 60 -41.57 3.49 1.52
N ILE A 61 -41.97 3.25 0.27
CA ILE A 61 -41.06 3.25 -0.89
C ILE A 61 -40.37 4.61 -0.99
N VAL A 62 -41.10 5.71 -0.78
CA VAL A 62 -40.52 7.05 -0.78
C VAL A 62 -39.50 7.24 0.34
N LEU A 63 -39.84 6.91 1.59
CA LEU A 63 -38.91 7.02 2.71
C LEU A 63 -37.64 6.16 2.52
N ASP A 64 -37.80 4.93 2.02
CA ASP A 64 -36.69 4.03 1.73
C ASP A 64 -35.81 4.57 0.58
N GLY A 65 -36.41 5.16 -0.46
CA GLY A 65 -35.70 5.82 -1.56
C GLY A 65 -34.93 7.07 -1.12
N LEU A 66 -35.55 7.93 -0.31
CA LEU A 66 -34.91 9.10 0.30
C LEU A 66 -33.72 8.70 1.20
N PHE A 67 -33.88 7.61 1.95
CA PHE A 67 -32.82 7.04 2.77
C PHE A 67 -31.67 6.51 1.91
N ALA A 68 -31.97 5.72 0.89
CA ALA A 68 -30.96 5.19 -0.03
C ALA A 68 -30.17 6.32 -0.72
N TYR A 69 -30.86 7.38 -1.16
CA TYR A 69 -30.22 8.56 -1.74
C TYR A 69 -29.30 9.29 -0.75
N THR A 70 -29.75 9.47 0.49
CA THR A 70 -28.94 10.10 1.54
C THR A 70 -27.71 9.25 1.88
N VAL A 71 -27.87 7.93 2.03
CA VAL A 71 -26.75 6.99 2.23
C VAL A 71 -25.78 7.05 1.05
N ASN A 72 -26.28 7.14 -0.19
CA ASN A 72 -25.44 7.29 -1.36
C ASN A 72 -24.63 8.60 -1.31
N GLY A 73 -25.26 9.73 -0.97
CA GLY A 73 -24.52 10.99 -0.82
C GLY A 73 -23.45 10.94 0.28
N ILE A 74 -23.69 10.20 1.37
CA ILE A 74 -22.64 9.95 2.38
C ILE A 74 -21.51 9.10 1.78
N LYS A 75 -21.80 8.01 1.06
CA LYS A 75 -20.79 7.16 0.37
C LYS A 75 -19.91 7.96 -0.58
N GLN A 76 -20.55 8.82 -1.37
CA GLN A 76 -19.89 9.68 -2.35
C GLN A 76 -19.22 10.91 -1.71
N SER A 77 -19.19 11.01 -0.38
CA SER A 77 -18.58 12.13 0.35
C SER A 77 -19.11 13.50 -0.07
N TRP A 78 -20.41 13.61 -0.37
CA TRP A 78 -21.02 14.84 -0.84
C TRP A 78 -21.04 15.95 0.23
N CYS A 79 -21.07 17.17 -0.26
CA CYS A 79 -21.66 18.29 0.45
C CYS A 79 -23.11 18.43 0.00
N PHE A 80 -24.08 18.32 0.90
CA PHE A 80 -25.49 18.51 0.54
C PHE A 80 -25.84 19.99 0.49
N SER A 81 -26.50 20.45 -0.58
CA SER A 81 -27.05 21.80 -0.67
C SER A 81 -28.28 22.00 0.24
N ASP A 82 -28.88 23.19 0.24
CA ASP A 82 -30.13 23.45 0.96
C ASP A 82 -31.32 22.65 0.42
N THR A 83 -31.25 22.20 -0.84
CA THR A 83 -32.24 21.32 -1.47
C THR A 83 -31.85 19.85 -1.41
N TRP A 84 -30.81 19.50 -0.67
CA TRP A 84 -30.35 18.11 -0.48
C TRP A 84 -29.84 17.44 -1.77
N VAL A 85 -29.22 18.20 -2.66
CA VAL A 85 -28.45 17.68 -3.82
C VAL A 85 -26.95 17.89 -3.61
N GLN A 86 -26.10 17.27 -4.45
CA GLN A 86 -24.66 17.50 -4.40
C GLN A 86 -24.32 18.98 -4.68
N ASP A 87 -23.59 19.60 -3.77
CA ASP A 87 -23.02 20.94 -3.89
C ASP A 87 -21.56 20.85 -4.38
N ASN A 88 -21.23 21.67 -5.37
CA ASN A 88 -19.88 21.75 -5.93
C ASN A 88 -18.91 22.51 -5.01
N ALA A 89 -19.40 23.38 -4.13
CA ALA A 89 -18.59 24.15 -3.18
C ALA A 89 -18.26 23.32 -1.92
N CYS A 90 -17.63 22.17 -2.10
CA CYS A 90 -17.40 21.21 -1.02
C CYS A 90 -16.03 21.39 -0.34
N ASN A 91 -16.02 21.89 0.90
CA ASN A 91 -14.83 22.04 1.73
C ASN A 91 -15.11 21.72 3.21
N LEU A 92 -14.09 21.75 4.07
CA LEU A 92 -14.23 21.45 5.51
C LEU A 92 -15.00 22.53 6.31
N PHE A 93 -15.32 23.67 5.71
CA PHE A 93 -16.18 24.71 6.31
C PHE A 93 -17.66 24.49 5.99
N HIS A 94 -17.96 23.75 4.93
CA HIS A 94 -19.33 23.53 4.47
C HIS A 94 -20.16 22.79 5.53
N ALA A 95 -21.27 23.39 5.96
CA ALA A 95 -22.09 22.95 7.11
C ALA A 95 -22.74 21.56 6.92
N ARG A 96 -22.86 21.11 5.67
CA ARG A 96 -23.42 19.82 5.30
C ARG A 96 -22.44 18.92 4.54
N ASN A 97 -21.15 19.07 4.83
CA ASN A 97 -20.13 18.16 4.31
C ASN A 97 -20.19 16.82 5.07
N THR A 98 -20.46 15.73 4.36
CA THR A 98 -20.58 14.39 4.96
C THR A 98 -19.27 13.87 5.53
N VAL A 99 -18.11 14.22 4.95
CA VAL A 99 -16.78 13.84 5.46
C VAL A 99 -16.57 14.37 6.88
N ARG A 100 -17.08 15.56 7.19
CA ARG A 100 -16.99 16.15 8.55
C ARG A 100 -17.72 15.32 9.61
N LEU A 101 -18.78 14.57 9.24
CA LEU A 101 -19.43 13.63 10.16
C LEU A 101 -18.51 12.44 10.50
N LEU A 102 -17.61 12.09 9.57
CA LEU A 102 -16.78 10.89 9.58
C LEU A 102 -15.37 11.13 10.15
N LEU A 103 -15.05 12.33 10.63
CA LEU A 103 -13.70 12.61 11.16
C LEU A 103 -13.49 11.90 12.51
N SER A 104 -12.45 11.07 12.63
CA SER A 104 -12.04 10.50 13.92
C SER A 104 -11.36 11.56 14.80
N ASP A 105 -11.20 11.30 16.10
CA ASP A 105 -10.42 12.19 16.97
C ASP A 105 -8.96 12.30 16.50
N GLU A 106 -8.40 11.21 15.97
CA GLU A 106 -7.05 11.22 15.38
C GLU A 106 -6.97 12.10 14.14
N THR A 107 -7.99 12.07 13.27
CA THR A 107 -8.07 12.92 12.09
C THR A 107 -8.27 14.40 12.46
N LEU A 108 -8.99 14.69 13.55
CA LEU A 108 -9.10 16.07 14.05
C LEU A 108 -7.78 16.58 14.59
N ASN A 109 -7.08 15.78 15.40
CA ASN A 109 -5.75 16.13 15.88
C ASN A 109 -4.76 16.32 14.71
N TYR A 110 -4.88 15.47 13.67
CA TYR A 110 -4.15 15.62 12.43
C TYR A 110 -4.42 16.95 11.76
N LEU A 111 -5.70 17.31 11.57
CA LEU A 111 -6.09 18.57 10.93
C LEU A 111 -5.51 19.79 11.65
N GLY A 112 -5.49 19.77 12.99
CA GLY A 112 -4.89 20.84 13.79
C GLY A 112 -3.38 20.96 13.63
N SER A 113 -2.70 19.85 13.34
CA SER A 113 -1.24 19.82 13.07
C SER A 113 -0.89 20.06 11.59
N SER A 114 -1.83 19.80 10.69
CA SER A 114 -1.66 19.99 9.25
C SER A 114 -1.94 21.44 8.88
N LYS A 115 -1.30 21.98 7.85
CA LYS A 115 -1.62 23.31 7.30
C LYS A 115 -2.97 23.35 6.55
N THR A 116 -3.77 22.29 6.62
CA THR A 116 -5.05 22.18 5.93
C THR A 116 -6.06 23.17 6.51
N PRO A 117 -6.71 24.03 5.69
CA PRO A 117 -7.71 24.97 6.16
C PRO A 117 -8.91 24.28 6.82
N HIS A 118 -9.25 24.67 8.05
CA HIS A 118 -10.35 24.07 8.82
C HIS A 118 -11.01 25.09 9.77
N PRO A 119 -12.27 24.85 10.21
CA PRO A 119 -12.93 25.66 11.25
C PRO A 119 -12.18 25.67 12.59
N ASP A 120 -12.04 26.85 13.21
CA ASP A 120 -11.43 27.03 14.53
C ASP A 120 -12.50 27.12 15.65
N PRO A 121 -12.31 26.50 16.83
CA PRO A 121 -11.36 25.44 17.17
C PRO A 121 -11.51 24.20 16.28
N VAL A 122 -10.42 23.45 16.06
CA VAL A 122 -10.38 22.26 15.18
C VAL A 122 -11.51 21.25 15.43
N ILE A 123 -11.99 21.14 16.68
CA ILE A 123 -13.13 20.32 17.07
C ILE A 123 -14.41 20.66 16.30
N ASN A 124 -14.59 21.92 15.88
CA ASN A 124 -15.71 22.40 15.06
C ASN A 124 -15.67 21.86 13.64
N THR A 125 -14.52 21.34 13.19
CA THR A 125 -14.42 20.66 11.89
C THR A 125 -15.27 19.41 11.86
N ARG A 126 -15.40 18.68 12.98
CA ARG A 126 -16.28 17.52 13.06
C ARG A 126 -17.73 17.95 13.29
N LEU A 127 -18.62 17.43 12.46
CA LEU A 127 -20.05 17.57 12.66
C LEU A 127 -20.57 16.44 13.55
N MET A 128 -21.40 16.78 14.54
CA MET A 128 -22.13 15.81 15.35
C MET A 128 -23.54 15.57 14.83
N VAL A 129 -24.12 16.59 14.19
CA VAL A 129 -25.47 16.57 13.63
C VAL A 129 -25.47 17.35 12.33
N MET A 130 -26.19 16.85 11.34
CA MET A 130 -26.51 17.52 10.09
C MET A 130 -28.02 17.46 9.92
N THR A 131 -28.69 18.60 9.77
CA THR A 131 -30.15 18.64 9.62
C THR A 131 -30.53 19.63 8.52
N GLN A 132 -31.47 19.24 7.66
CA GLN A 132 -32.03 20.09 6.61
C GLN A 132 -33.50 19.76 6.40
N THR A 133 -34.33 20.78 6.30
CA THR A 133 -35.74 20.63 5.89
C THR A 133 -35.88 21.18 4.47
N VAL A 134 -36.32 20.33 3.55
CA VAL A 134 -36.54 20.67 2.15
C VAL A 134 -38.05 20.72 1.91
N PRO A 135 -38.58 21.86 1.43
CA PRO A 135 -39.95 21.92 0.95
C PRO A 135 -40.12 21.01 -0.27
N LEU A 136 -41.15 20.17 -0.28
CA LEU A 136 -41.42 19.28 -1.42
C LEU A 136 -41.69 20.07 -2.70
N ALA A 137 -42.22 21.30 -2.58
CA ALA A 137 -42.38 22.23 -3.69
C ALA A 137 -41.06 22.70 -4.34
N ALA A 138 -39.94 22.63 -3.61
CA ALA A 138 -38.61 22.96 -4.13
C ALA A 138 -37.96 21.80 -4.91
N ILE A 139 -38.53 20.59 -4.83
CA ILE A 139 -38.08 19.42 -5.59
C ILE A 139 -38.74 19.49 -6.98
N THR A 140 -38.08 20.15 -7.92
CA THR A 140 -38.54 20.30 -9.32
C THR A 140 -38.31 19.01 -10.13
N PRO A 141 -38.90 18.86 -11.34
CA PRO A 141 -38.65 17.69 -12.20
C PRO A 141 -37.19 17.41 -12.57
N SER A 142 -36.31 18.42 -12.48
CA SER A 142 -34.87 18.27 -12.68
C SER A 142 -34.13 17.71 -11.45
N HIS A 143 -34.80 17.61 -10.30
CA HIS A 143 -34.21 17.10 -9.07
C HIS A 143 -34.13 15.57 -9.09
N PRO A 144 -33.00 14.95 -8.70
CA PRO A 144 -32.87 13.48 -8.64
C PRO A 144 -33.88 12.73 -7.77
N LEU A 145 -34.59 13.42 -6.86
CA LEU A 145 -35.57 12.83 -5.94
C LEU A 145 -37.00 13.00 -6.45
N PHE A 146 -37.22 13.76 -7.53
CA PHE A 146 -38.56 14.11 -7.99
C PHE A 146 -39.44 12.90 -8.28
N SER A 147 -38.92 11.90 -9.00
CA SER A 147 -39.66 10.68 -9.31
C SER A 147 -40.09 9.91 -8.07
N ILE A 148 -39.30 10.00 -7.00
CA ILE A 148 -39.57 9.34 -5.72
C ILE A 148 -40.56 10.17 -4.90
N THR A 149 -40.46 11.50 -4.89
CA THR A 149 -41.27 12.36 -4.04
C THR A 149 -42.57 12.84 -4.66
N GLN A 150 -42.72 12.76 -6.00
CA GLN A 150 -43.92 13.21 -6.71
C GLN A 150 -45.23 12.66 -6.10
N PRO A 151 -45.34 11.37 -5.71
CA PRO A 151 -46.55 10.84 -5.09
C PRO A 151 -46.96 11.57 -3.80
N LEU A 152 -46.03 12.28 -3.14
CA LEU A 152 -46.26 12.95 -1.85
C LEU A 152 -46.80 14.39 -1.96
N ASN A 153 -46.68 15.05 -3.11
CA ASN A 153 -46.90 16.50 -3.26
C ASN A 153 -48.32 16.96 -2.85
N GLY A 154 -49.30 16.06 -2.80
CA GLY A 154 -50.65 16.32 -2.30
C GLY A 154 -50.74 16.39 -0.77
N ASN A 155 -50.05 15.50 -0.06
CA ASN A 155 -50.33 15.15 1.35
C ASN A 155 -49.30 15.70 2.35
N TYR A 156 -48.06 15.92 1.89
CA TYR A 156 -46.94 16.38 2.71
C TYR A 156 -46.42 17.72 2.20
N GLU A 157 -45.84 18.51 3.09
CA GLU A 157 -45.30 19.83 2.78
C GLU A 157 -43.77 19.80 2.70
N ASN A 158 -43.14 19.14 3.67
CA ASN A 158 -41.71 19.18 3.87
C ASN A 158 -41.15 17.78 4.10
N VAL A 159 -39.89 17.58 3.73
CA VAL A 159 -39.07 16.45 4.16
C VAL A 159 -37.90 16.97 4.99
N THR A 160 -37.74 16.43 6.20
CA THR A 160 -36.61 16.75 7.08
C THR A 160 -35.64 15.60 7.10
N PHE A 161 -34.39 15.87 6.73
CA PHE A 161 -33.27 14.94 6.83
C PHE A 161 -32.47 15.28 8.09
N ASN A 162 -32.12 14.27 8.88
CA ASN A 162 -31.32 14.42 10.07
C ASN A 162 -30.30 13.28 10.18
N ILE A 163 -29.01 13.60 10.10
CA ILE A 163 -27.91 12.66 10.28
C ILE A 163 -27.19 13.04 11.57
N LYS A 164 -27.22 12.14 12.55
CA LYS A 164 -26.58 12.33 13.85
C LYS A 164 -25.49 11.29 14.07
N ARG A 165 -24.29 11.73 14.43
CA ARG A 165 -23.23 10.83 14.91
C ARG A 165 -23.56 10.37 16.34
N GLU A 166 -23.55 9.06 16.58
CA GLU A 166 -23.71 8.50 17.92
C GLU A 166 -22.32 8.36 18.58
N SER A 167 -22.07 9.07 19.67
CA SER A 167 -20.82 8.93 20.45
C SER A 167 -20.94 7.96 21.62
N SER A 168 -22.16 7.53 21.98
CA SER A 168 -22.46 6.74 23.17
C SER A 168 -22.51 5.23 22.95
N ALA A 169 -22.25 4.74 21.73
CA ALA A 169 -22.33 3.32 21.43
C ALA A 169 -21.07 2.59 21.91
N ILE A 170 -21.26 1.60 22.79
CA ILE A 170 -20.29 0.54 23.16
C ILE A 170 -20.05 -0.40 21.94
N SER A 171 -19.73 0.17 20.79
CA SER A 171 -19.56 -0.57 19.54
C SER A 171 -18.27 -0.14 18.90
N THR A 172 -17.16 -0.61 19.44
CA THR A 172 -15.91 -0.65 18.67
C THR A 172 -15.31 -2.04 18.78
N THR A 173 -15.81 -2.96 17.96
CA THR A 173 -15.09 -4.20 17.68
C THR A 173 -13.81 -3.93 16.87
N LYS A 174 -13.67 -2.76 16.23
CA LYS A 174 -12.55 -2.43 15.32
C LYS A 174 -11.91 -1.03 15.48
N GLY A 175 -12.26 -0.24 16.50
CA GLY A 175 -11.61 1.05 16.83
C GLY A 175 -11.94 2.25 15.91
N ASN A 176 -12.17 2.04 14.61
CA ASN A 176 -12.39 3.11 13.62
C ASN A 176 -13.83 3.18 13.07
N GLU A 177 -14.78 2.53 13.74
CA GLU A 177 -16.19 2.48 13.33
C GLU A 177 -16.92 3.75 13.75
N ILE A 178 -17.69 4.36 12.84
CA ILE A 178 -18.46 5.59 13.13
C ILE A 178 -19.95 5.28 13.01
N PRO A 179 -20.67 5.14 14.13
CA PRO A 179 -22.10 4.92 14.10
C PRO A 179 -22.83 6.24 13.83
N LEU A 180 -23.70 6.21 12.83
CA LEU A 180 -24.59 7.26 12.41
C LEU A 180 -26.05 6.83 12.65
N ARG A 181 -26.87 7.79 13.04
CA ARG A 181 -28.32 7.69 13.06
C ARG A 181 -28.86 8.61 11.98
N ILE A 182 -29.47 8.04 10.95
CA ILE A 182 -30.12 8.77 9.87
C ILE A 182 -31.63 8.72 10.13
N SER A 183 -32.25 9.89 10.26
CA SER A 183 -33.69 10.08 10.38
C SER A 183 -34.19 10.88 9.18
N ILE A 184 -35.26 10.40 8.55
CA ILE A 184 -35.97 11.09 7.47
C ILE A 184 -37.41 11.20 7.90
N LYS A 185 -37.89 12.44 8.01
CA LYS A 185 -39.24 12.75 8.47
C LYS A 185 -40.02 13.46 7.38
N LEU A 186 -41.15 12.90 6.98
CA LEU A 186 -42.15 13.57 6.14
C LEU A 186 -43.10 14.34 7.04
N VAL A 187 -43.25 15.63 6.80
CA VAL A 187 -44.13 16.52 7.57
C VAL A 187 -45.44 16.70 6.81
N ALA A 188 -46.54 16.26 7.41
CA ALA A 188 -47.86 16.32 6.79
C ALA A 188 -48.33 17.76 6.68
N LYS A 189 -49.07 18.10 5.61
CA LYS A 189 -49.75 19.41 5.53
C LYS A 189 -50.78 19.51 6.65
N ALA A 190 -50.94 20.69 7.24
CA ALA A 190 -51.96 20.92 8.26
C ALA A 190 -53.39 20.60 7.77
N SER A 191 -53.63 20.64 6.45
CA SER A 191 -54.90 20.30 5.82
C SER A 191 -55.09 18.83 5.49
N SER A 192 -54.07 17.97 5.64
CA SER A 192 -54.17 16.55 5.31
C SER A 192 -54.57 15.72 6.54
N SER A 193 -55.24 14.58 6.31
CA SER A 193 -55.56 13.61 7.36
C SER A 193 -54.38 12.72 7.76
N PHE A 194 -53.23 12.89 7.08
CA PHE A 194 -52.03 12.10 7.31
C PHE A 194 -51.27 12.64 8.52
N LYS A 195 -50.55 11.73 9.19
CA LYS A 195 -49.63 12.09 10.27
C LYS A 195 -48.22 12.23 9.71
N ASP A 196 -47.36 12.95 10.43
CA ASP A 196 -45.93 12.91 10.18
C ASP A 196 -45.43 11.47 10.20
N LEU A 197 -44.58 11.13 9.24
CA LEU A 197 -43.95 9.82 9.13
C LEU A 197 -42.45 9.96 9.33
N GLU A 198 -41.85 9.07 10.10
CA GLU A 198 -40.40 9.07 10.34
C GLU A 198 -39.80 7.69 10.09
N LEU A 199 -38.77 7.66 9.26
CA LEU A 199 -37.87 6.54 9.10
C LEU A 199 -36.58 6.83 9.86
N GLN A 200 -36.23 5.98 10.84
CA GLN A 200 -34.97 6.10 11.56
C GLN A 200 -34.13 4.83 11.35
N SER A 201 -32.90 5.01 10.88
CA SER A 201 -31.94 3.95 10.66
C SER A 201 -30.63 4.20 11.40
N LYS A 202 -30.05 3.15 11.96
CA LYS A 202 -28.69 3.15 12.50
C LYS A 202 -27.76 2.51 11.49
N VAL A 203 -26.75 3.25 11.09
CA VAL A 203 -25.78 2.87 10.07
C VAL A 203 -24.39 2.96 10.68
N ILE A 204 -23.57 1.94 10.51
CA ILE A 204 -22.16 1.99 10.89
C ILE A 204 -21.33 2.23 9.63
N VAL A 205 -20.46 3.23 9.71
CA VAL A 205 -19.44 3.53 8.70
C VAL A 205 -18.14 2.87 9.13
N TYR A 206 -17.52 2.11 8.24
CA TYR A 206 -16.23 1.46 8.46
C TYR A 206 -15.30 1.70 7.26
N PRO A 207 -13.98 1.86 7.47
CA PRO A 207 -13.03 1.94 6.36
C PRO A 207 -13.20 0.76 5.40
N ARG A 208 -13.20 1.03 4.09
CA ARG A 208 -13.32 -0.01 3.07
C ARG A 208 -11.95 -0.60 2.80
N GLU A 209 -11.71 -1.78 3.33
CA GLU A 209 -10.46 -2.50 3.12
C GLU A 209 -10.41 -3.19 1.75
N LEU A 210 -9.22 -3.31 1.15
CA LEU A 210 -9.05 -4.06 -0.11
C LEU A 210 -9.47 -5.53 0.01
N SER A 211 -9.33 -6.10 1.21
CA SER A 211 -9.75 -7.47 1.53
C SER A 211 -11.26 -7.73 1.45
N TYR A 212 -12.06 -6.66 1.30
CA TYR A 212 -13.49 -6.73 1.02
C TYR A 212 -13.80 -7.21 -0.40
N PHE A 213 -12.84 -7.13 -1.33
CA PHE A 213 -13.02 -7.52 -2.72
C PHE A 213 -12.41 -8.89 -3.00
N GLY A 214 -13.11 -9.71 -3.79
CA GLY A 214 -12.56 -10.96 -4.29
C GLY A 214 -11.51 -10.69 -5.38
N LEU A 215 -11.86 -9.80 -6.30
CA LEU A 215 -11.02 -9.38 -7.42
C LEU A 215 -10.99 -7.84 -7.51
N ILE A 216 -9.81 -7.29 -7.80
CA ILE A 216 -9.59 -5.87 -8.05
C ILE A 216 -8.95 -5.72 -9.43
N VAL A 217 -9.63 -5.02 -10.33
CA VAL A 217 -9.23 -4.75 -11.72
C VAL A 217 -8.74 -3.30 -11.84
N PRO A 218 -7.52 -3.05 -12.36
CA PRO A 218 -6.90 -1.72 -12.32
C PRO A 218 -7.40 -0.75 -13.39
N LYS A 219 -8.12 -1.23 -14.41
CA LYS A 219 -8.76 -0.40 -15.43
C LYS A 219 -10.18 -0.89 -15.71
N ALA A 220 -10.50 -1.29 -16.95
CA ALA A 220 -11.83 -1.71 -17.35
C ALA A 220 -12.02 -3.23 -17.32
N LEU A 221 -13.27 -3.66 -17.14
CA LEU A 221 -13.68 -5.06 -17.16
C LEU A 221 -14.56 -5.33 -18.38
N TYR A 222 -14.12 -6.24 -19.24
CA TYR A 222 -14.81 -6.66 -20.45
C TYR A 222 -15.45 -8.04 -20.28
N LEU A 223 -16.76 -8.12 -20.49
CA LEU A 223 -17.51 -9.37 -20.45
C LEU A 223 -17.83 -9.83 -21.87
N GLY A 224 -17.34 -11.01 -22.24
CA GLY A 224 -17.60 -11.63 -23.55
C GLY A 224 -16.80 -11.02 -24.69
N MET A 225 -15.82 -10.15 -24.39
CA MET A 225 -15.01 -9.41 -25.38
C MET A 225 -13.55 -9.39 -24.94
N PRO A 226 -12.59 -9.37 -25.87
CA PRO A 226 -11.18 -9.27 -25.52
C PRO A 226 -10.85 -7.91 -24.89
N ALA A 227 -9.92 -7.91 -23.93
CA ALA A 227 -9.37 -6.70 -23.33
C ALA A 227 -8.54 -5.91 -24.38
N PRO A 228 -8.86 -4.64 -24.66
CA PRO A 228 -8.20 -3.89 -25.73
C PRO A 228 -6.86 -3.28 -25.31
N THR A 229 -6.64 -2.99 -24.03
CA THR A 229 -5.42 -2.34 -23.54
C THR A 229 -4.85 -2.98 -22.28
N ALA A 230 -3.59 -2.69 -21.96
CA ALA A 230 -2.98 -3.15 -20.72
C ALA A 230 -3.72 -2.60 -19.48
N GLY A 231 -3.88 -3.44 -18.46
CA GLY A 231 -4.68 -3.12 -17.26
C GLY A 231 -6.18 -3.43 -17.41
N ASP A 232 -6.67 -3.66 -18.64
CA ASP A 232 -8.01 -4.16 -18.86
C ASP A 232 -8.05 -5.67 -18.63
N VAL A 233 -9.14 -6.12 -18.00
CA VAL A 233 -9.40 -7.54 -17.75
C VAL A 233 -10.57 -7.96 -18.62
N SER A 234 -10.46 -9.12 -19.27
CA SER A 234 -11.55 -9.70 -20.04
C SER A 234 -11.90 -11.11 -19.59
N PHE A 235 -13.18 -11.39 -19.44
CA PHE A 235 -13.69 -12.75 -19.33
C PHE A 235 -14.31 -13.18 -20.67
N ALA A 236 -13.74 -14.22 -21.26
CA ALA A 236 -14.22 -14.74 -22.53
C ALA A 236 -15.64 -15.30 -22.40
N SER A 237 -16.45 -15.13 -23.46
CA SER A 237 -17.72 -15.86 -23.59
C SER A 237 -17.38 -17.33 -23.86
N ALA A 238 -17.93 -18.23 -23.05
CA ALA A 238 -17.80 -19.66 -23.26
C ALA A 238 -19.11 -20.23 -23.82
N SER A 239 -19.03 -21.28 -24.64
CA SER A 239 -20.22 -21.92 -25.23
C SER A 239 -21.22 -22.40 -24.16
N SER A 240 -22.52 -22.39 -24.48
CA SER A 240 -23.68 -22.73 -23.64
C SER A 240 -23.73 -24.14 -23.00
N SER A 241 -22.66 -24.94 -23.10
CA SER A 241 -22.52 -26.25 -22.46
C SER A 241 -21.75 -26.21 -21.13
N VAL A 242 -21.38 -25.01 -20.64
CA VAL A 242 -20.63 -24.84 -19.39
C VAL A 242 -21.56 -24.94 -18.18
N ILE A 243 -21.44 -26.02 -17.41
CA ILE A 243 -22.36 -26.35 -16.31
C ILE A 243 -22.06 -25.57 -15.01
N GLN A 244 -20.86 -24.99 -14.83
CA GLN A 244 -20.44 -24.36 -13.56
C GLN A 244 -19.92 -22.92 -13.65
N GLY A 245 -19.14 -22.55 -14.65
CA GLY A 245 -18.71 -21.17 -14.91
C GLY A 245 -17.77 -20.56 -13.84
N LEU A 246 -17.56 -19.25 -13.95
CA LEU A 246 -16.84 -18.41 -12.99
C LEU A 246 -17.85 -17.66 -12.11
N ARG A 247 -17.81 -17.89 -10.79
CA ARG A 247 -18.76 -17.33 -9.84
C ARG A 247 -18.05 -16.50 -8.78
N PHE A 248 -18.33 -15.20 -8.77
CA PHE A 248 -17.93 -14.28 -7.72
C PHE A 248 -19.02 -14.22 -6.64
N GLU A 249 -18.72 -14.78 -5.48
CA GLU A 249 -19.57 -14.77 -4.27
C GLU A 249 -19.31 -13.53 -3.40
N SER A 250 -18.41 -12.66 -3.83
CA SER A 250 -18.01 -11.46 -3.12
C SER A 250 -17.74 -10.34 -4.10
N PRO A 251 -17.71 -9.08 -3.64
CA PRO A 251 -17.64 -7.93 -4.53
C PRO A 251 -16.38 -7.92 -5.40
N VAL A 252 -16.52 -7.38 -6.61
CA VAL A 252 -15.42 -7.15 -7.54
C VAL A 252 -15.24 -5.65 -7.74
N PHE A 253 -14.03 -5.13 -7.56
CA PHE A 253 -13.73 -3.72 -7.83
C PHE A 253 -13.19 -3.56 -9.25
N VAL A 254 -13.74 -2.60 -9.99
CA VAL A 254 -13.29 -2.23 -11.33
C VAL A 254 -12.93 -0.76 -11.31
N ASN A 255 -11.66 -0.41 -11.52
CA ASN A 255 -11.15 0.95 -11.41
C ASN A 255 -11.42 1.85 -12.62
N GLY A 256 -12.41 1.49 -13.42
CA GLY A 256 -12.69 2.06 -14.72
C GLY A 256 -14.01 1.52 -15.22
N ASP A 257 -14.13 1.32 -16.53
CA ASP A 257 -15.42 1.05 -17.13
C ASP A 257 -15.81 -0.43 -17.07
N LEU A 258 -17.10 -0.71 -17.00
CA LEU A 258 -17.66 -2.06 -17.13
C LEU A 258 -18.30 -2.21 -18.52
N HIS A 259 -17.75 -3.10 -19.33
CA HIS A 259 -18.28 -3.40 -20.67
C HIS A 259 -19.08 -4.69 -20.65
N LEU A 260 -20.39 -4.57 -20.79
CA LEU A 260 -21.32 -5.68 -20.93
C LEU A 260 -21.23 -6.29 -22.34
N PRO A 261 -21.57 -7.58 -22.51
CA PRO A 261 -21.61 -8.22 -23.83
C PRO A 261 -22.56 -7.48 -24.79
N PRO A 262 -22.27 -7.48 -26.10
CA PRO A 262 -23.14 -6.85 -27.09
C PRO A 262 -24.53 -7.51 -27.09
N LYS A 263 -25.57 -6.71 -27.32
CA LYS A 263 -26.93 -7.22 -27.48
C LYS A 263 -27.03 -7.97 -28.81
N THR A 264 -27.07 -9.31 -28.76
CA THR A 264 -27.32 -10.11 -29.95
C THR A 264 -28.79 -10.01 -30.36
N ALA A 265 -29.06 -10.05 -31.67
CA ALA A 265 -30.44 -10.03 -32.19
C ALA A 265 -31.27 -11.25 -31.72
N ASN A 266 -30.60 -12.33 -31.33
CA ASN A 266 -31.18 -13.51 -30.71
C ASN A 266 -30.97 -13.41 -29.19
N ALA A 267 -32.04 -13.37 -28.42
CA ALA A 267 -32.03 -13.28 -26.95
C ALA A 267 -31.45 -14.53 -26.25
N ASP A 268 -31.19 -15.60 -27.00
CA ASP A 268 -30.86 -16.93 -26.45
C ASP A 268 -29.36 -17.17 -26.18
N ALA A 269 -28.49 -16.19 -26.44
CA ALA A 269 -27.04 -16.32 -26.22
C ALA A 269 -26.51 -15.31 -25.19
N ALA A 270 -27.28 -15.04 -24.13
CA ALA A 270 -26.78 -14.28 -22.99
C ALA A 270 -25.56 -14.98 -22.40
N MET A 271 -24.50 -14.22 -22.12
CA MET A 271 -23.31 -14.76 -21.46
C MET A 271 -23.68 -15.16 -20.03
N ASP A 272 -23.55 -16.45 -19.70
CA ASP A 272 -23.92 -17.07 -18.42
C ASP A 272 -22.73 -17.72 -17.69
N ASN A 273 -21.58 -17.85 -18.37
CA ASN A 273 -20.38 -18.47 -17.82
C ASN A 273 -19.67 -17.60 -16.76
N VAL A 274 -20.10 -16.36 -16.53
CA VAL A 274 -19.63 -15.50 -15.44
C VAL A 274 -20.81 -14.98 -14.64
N THR A 275 -20.81 -15.19 -13.33
CA THR A 275 -21.85 -14.74 -12.42
C THR A 275 -21.27 -13.97 -11.25
N PHE A 276 -21.78 -12.78 -11.01
CA PHE A 276 -21.54 -11.94 -9.84
C PHE A 276 -22.75 -12.07 -8.90
N LEU A 277 -22.63 -12.92 -7.89
CA LEU A 277 -23.66 -13.03 -6.85
C LEU A 277 -23.72 -11.79 -5.97
N ASP A 278 -22.56 -11.16 -5.76
CA ASP A 278 -22.42 -9.90 -5.06
C ASP A 278 -22.12 -8.79 -6.06
N LYS A 279 -22.18 -7.55 -5.62
CA LYS A 279 -22.12 -6.36 -6.47
C LYS A 279 -20.75 -6.15 -7.11
N ILE A 280 -20.74 -5.54 -8.29
CA ILE A 280 -19.54 -4.94 -8.88
C ILE A 280 -19.44 -3.49 -8.38
N VAL A 281 -18.28 -3.10 -7.85
CA VAL A 281 -18.00 -1.72 -7.44
C VAL A 281 -17.14 -1.06 -8.51
N ILE A 282 -17.64 0.01 -9.13
CA ILE A 282 -17.03 0.69 -10.27
C ILE A 282 -16.44 2.02 -9.79
N GLY A 283 -15.12 2.17 -9.84
CA GLY A 283 -14.42 3.39 -9.44
C GLY A 283 -14.34 4.41 -10.57
N GLY A 284 -15.10 5.50 -10.48
CA GLY A 284 -15.03 6.62 -11.42
C GLY A 284 -15.20 6.25 -12.91
N GLY A 285 -15.87 5.13 -13.20
CA GLY A 285 -16.11 4.61 -14.55
C GLY A 285 -17.59 4.52 -14.89
N LEU A 286 -17.88 4.18 -16.14
CA LEU A 286 -19.22 4.05 -16.70
C LEU A 286 -19.50 2.60 -17.13
N ILE A 287 -20.77 2.31 -17.39
CA ILE A 287 -21.19 1.01 -17.91
C ILE A 287 -21.47 1.17 -19.40
N TYR A 288 -20.90 0.32 -20.23
CA TYR A 288 -21.09 0.29 -21.67
C TYR A 288 -21.71 -1.02 -22.11
N GLN A 289 -22.48 -0.98 -23.20
CA GLN A 289 -23.01 -2.17 -23.86
C GLN A 289 -22.25 -2.45 -25.17
N GLY A 290 -21.67 -3.65 -25.27
CA GLY A 290 -20.87 -4.09 -26.40
C GLY A 290 -19.53 -3.37 -26.54
N ALA A 291 -18.86 -3.61 -27.68
CA ALA A 291 -17.55 -3.03 -27.97
C ALA A 291 -17.62 -1.53 -28.33
N GLY A 292 -18.80 -1.02 -28.72
CA GLY A 292 -18.97 0.29 -29.34
C GLY A 292 -19.11 1.49 -28.41
N GLN A 293 -18.58 1.43 -27.17
CA GLN A 293 -18.69 2.51 -26.15
C GLN A 293 -20.10 3.12 -26.01
N THR A 294 -21.16 2.34 -26.30
CA THR A 294 -22.53 2.84 -26.16
C THR A 294 -22.87 2.80 -24.68
N LEU A 295 -23.11 3.96 -24.09
CA LEU A 295 -23.44 4.06 -22.67
C LEU A 295 -24.67 3.19 -22.38
N PHE A 296 -24.54 2.30 -21.42
CA PHE A 296 -25.65 1.47 -20.98
C PHE A 296 -26.68 2.38 -20.30
N ASN A 297 -27.82 2.53 -20.94
CA ASN A 297 -29.00 3.15 -20.36
C ASN A 297 -30.05 2.04 -20.16
N PRO A 298 -30.57 1.86 -18.94
CA PRO A 298 -31.70 0.95 -18.74
C PRO A 298 -32.87 1.42 -19.61
N GLY A 299 -33.58 0.46 -20.23
CA GLY A 299 -34.64 0.75 -21.20
C GLY A 299 -35.83 1.50 -20.60
N ASP A 300 -36.01 1.41 -19.29
CA ASP A 300 -36.95 2.21 -18.51
C ASP A 300 -36.37 2.52 -17.11
N ALA A 301 -36.88 3.57 -16.47
CA ALA A 301 -36.48 3.95 -15.10
C ALA A 301 -37.34 3.18 -14.07
N GLY A 302 -37.26 1.85 -14.06
CA GLY A 302 -37.99 1.00 -13.11
C GLY A 302 -39.40 0.58 -13.57
N GLY A 303 -39.60 0.42 -14.87
CA GLY A 303 -40.77 -0.27 -15.42
C GLY A 303 -40.66 -1.78 -15.17
N GLU A 304 -41.79 -2.48 -15.25
CA GLU A 304 -41.95 -3.92 -14.91
C GLU A 304 -41.04 -4.88 -15.72
N LYS A 305 -40.35 -4.39 -16.76
CA LYS A 305 -39.50 -5.18 -17.67
C LYS A 305 -37.99 -4.90 -17.57
N ASN A 306 -37.57 -3.83 -16.89
CA ASN A 306 -36.15 -3.53 -16.66
C ASN A 306 -35.87 -3.08 -15.21
N MET A 307 -36.70 -3.54 -14.27
CA MET A 307 -36.61 -3.19 -12.86
C MET A 307 -35.41 -3.85 -12.17
N TYR A 308 -34.90 -4.94 -12.75
CA TYR A 308 -33.81 -5.71 -12.15
C TYR A 308 -32.68 -6.02 -13.14
N ASN A 309 -31.44 -6.01 -12.66
CA ASN A 309 -30.25 -6.29 -13.47
C ASN A 309 -30.23 -7.69 -14.13
N HIS A 310 -31.06 -8.63 -13.67
CA HIS A 310 -31.21 -9.95 -14.30
C HIS A 310 -32.06 -9.92 -15.59
N GLU A 311 -32.74 -8.81 -15.87
CA GLU A 311 -33.56 -8.60 -17.07
C GLU A 311 -32.73 -8.04 -18.25
N LEU A 312 -31.42 -7.84 -18.05
CA LEU A 312 -30.46 -7.53 -19.09
C LEU A 312 -30.37 -8.68 -20.10
N THR A 313 -30.94 -8.49 -21.29
CA THR A 313 -31.00 -9.53 -22.33
C THR A 313 -29.64 -10.02 -22.81
N SER A 314 -28.54 -9.29 -22.58
CA SER A 314 -27.19 -9.67 -23.02
C SER A 314 -26.32 -10.27 -21.91
N PHE A 315 -26.69 -10.12 -20.63
CA PHE A 315 -25.91 -10.64 -19.50
C PHE A 315 -26.78 -10.81 -18.25
N THR A 316 -26.97 -12.04 -17.80
CA THR A 316 -27.81 -12.35 -16.60
C THR A 316 -27.00 -12.45 -15.32
N GLY A 317 -25.66 -12.40 -15.41
CA GLY A 317 -24.76 -12.64 -14.29
C GLY A 317 -24.66 -11.53 -13.25
N LEU A 318 -25.30 -10.36 -13.40
CA LEU A 318 -25.27 -9.26 -12.42
C LEU A 318 -26.39 -9.40 -11.36
N LEU A 319 -26.32 -10.42 -10.51
CA LEU A 319 -27.44 -10.74 -9.61
C LEU A 319 -27.64 -9.71 -8.49
N ALA A 320 -26.55 -9.16 -7.93
CA ALA A 320 -26.61 -8.10 -6.92
C ALA A 320 -26.39 -6.69 -7.51
N GLY A 321 -26.25 -6.57 -8.83
CA GLY A 321 -26.07 -5.30 -9.52
C GLY A 321 -24.67 -4.69 -9.36
N TYR A 322 -24.63 -3.35 -9.38
CA TYR A 322 -23.41 -2.58 -9.29
C TYR A 322 -23.54 -1.41 -8.31
N GLU A 323 -22.41 -0.91 -7.84
CA GLU A 323 -22.27 0.27 -7.00
C GLU A 323 -21.18 1.16 -7.59
N LEU A 324 -21.37 2.48 -7.54
CA LEU A 324 -20.38 3.44 -8.02
C LEU A 324 -19.52 3.92 -6.85
N ASP A 325 -18.22 3.91 -7.02
CA ASP A 325 -17.26 4.63 -6.17
C ASP A 325 -17.03 6.03 -6.76
N PRO A 326 -16.87 7.09 -5.93
CA PRO A 326 -16.76 8.45 -6.42
C PRO A 326 -15.55 8.66 -7.33
N GLU A 327 -14.45 7.96 -7.06
CA GLU A 327 -13.19 8.17 -7.75
C GLU A 327 -12.44 6.87 -8.03
N LYS A 328 -11.65 6.91 -9.11
CA LYS A 328 -10.64 5.91 -9.42
C LYS A 328 -9.59 5.86 -8.31
N ASP A 329 -9.14 4.65 -8.01
CA ASP A 329 -7.92 4.39 -7.27
C ASP A 329 -6.73 4.72 -8.17
N LYS A 330 -6.18 5.92 -8.02
CA LYS A 330 -5.01 6.34 -8.79
C LYS A 330 -3.84 5.38 -8.56
N GLY A 331 -3.71 4.78 -7.37
CA GLY A 331 -2.62 3.86 -7.09
C GLY A 331 -2.64 2.60 -7.95
N LEU A 332 -3.82 2.12 -8.36
CA LEU A 332 -3.93 1.00 -9.30
C LEU A 332 -3.34 1.33 -10.67
N GLU A 333 -3.48 2.58 -11.13
CA GLU A 333 -2.95 3.01 -12.42
C GLU A 333 -1.41 3.00 -12.42
N TYR A 334 -0.80 3.47 -11.34
CA TYR A 334 0.66 3.46 -11.17
C TYR A 334 1.22 2.09 -10.82
N LEU A 335 0.48 1.27 -10.06
CA LEU A 335 0.89 -0.09 -9.71
C LEU A 335 1.16 -0.93 -10.97
N PHE A 336 0.32 -0.77 -12.00
CA PHE A 336 0.38 -1.53 -13.25
C PHE A 336 0.82 -0.70 -14.47
N ASN A 337 1.41 0.48 -14.27
CA ASN A 337 1.88 1.38 -15.34
C ASN A 337 0.82 1.69 -16.42
N VAL A 338 -0.46 1.75 -16.05
CA VAL A 338 -1.58 1.86 -16.98
C VAL A 338 -1.66 3.23 -17.67
N ASN A 339 -1.11 4.29 -17.05
CA ASN A 339 -1.24 5.68 -17.53
C ASN A 339 0.06 6.51 -17.51
N SER A 340 1.23 5.89 -17.37
CA SER A 340 2.42 6.67 -17.03
C SER A 340 3.62 6.40 -17.94
N ASN A 341 3.91 7.38 -18.81
CA ASN A 341 5.27 7.70 -19.25
C ASN A 341 6.07 8.13 -18.02
N ILE A 342 6.48 7.18 -17.17
CA ILE A 342 7.45 7.45 -16.12
C ILE A 342 8.82 7.25 -16.75
N THR A 343 9.48 8.35 -17.08
CA THR A 343 10.93 8.36 -17.27
C THR A 343 11.55 8.10 -15.90
N LEU A 344 11.96 6.86 -15.67
CA LEU A 344 12.82 6.48 -14.54
C LEU A 344 14.22 7.05 -14.81
N THR A 345 14.49 8.31 -14.46
CA THR A 345 15.83 8.86 -14.71
C THR A 345 16.51 9.51 -13.51
N ASP A 346 15.83 10.12 -12.54
CA ASP A 346 16.57 10.79 -11.43
C ASP A 346 16.40 10.08 -10.08
N PHE A 347 15.21 9.52 -9.80
CA PHE A 347 14.97 8.78 -8.55
C PHE A 347 15.64 7.42 -8.52
N ASP A 348 15.63 6.67 -9.63
CA ASP A 348 16.37 5.40 -9.69
C ASP A 348 17.88 5.63 -9.58
N LEU A 349 18.38 6.82 -9.95
CA LEU A 349 19.78 7.21 -9.77
C LEU A 349 20.08 7.66 -8.33
N CYS A 350 19.28 8.54 -7.68
CA CYS A 350 19.46 8.83 -6.23
C CYS A 350 19.19 7.55 -5.41
N ARG A 351 18.21 6.70 -5.73
CA ARG A 351 17.91 5.45 -5.02
C ARG A 351 18.95 4.38 -5.28
N LYS A 352 19.44 4.15 -6.50
CA LYS A 352 20.59 3.26 -6.73
C LYS A 352 21.83 3.78 -6.02
N ARG A 353 22.02 5.09 -5.90
CA ARG A 353 23.14 5.68 -5.14
C ARG A 353 22.97 5.61 -3.62
N ILE A 354 21.75 5.77 -3.11
CA ILE A 354 21.39 5.65 -1.68
C ILE A 354 21.36 4.18 -1.27
N MET A 355 20.73 3.29 -2.05
CA MET A 355 20.76 1.85 -1.84
C MET A 355 22.16 1.29 -2.06
N ALA A 356 22.93 1.74 -3.05
CA ALA A 356 24.37 1.40 -3.14
C ALA A 356 25.22 2.10 -2.06
N SER A 357 24.64 2.93 -1.19
CA SER A 357 25.28 3.39 0.05
C SER A 357 24.89 2.56 1.28
N PHE A 358 23.89 1.68 1.16
CA PHE A 358 23.32 0.88 2.27
C PHE A 358 23.31 -0.65 2.03
N ASP A 359 23.27 -1.13 0.79
CA ASP A 359 23.34 -2.52 0.33
C ASP A 359 24.42 -2.65 -0.75
N LEU A 360 25.58 -3.10 -0.29
CA LEU A 360 26.85 -3.00 -0.98
C LEU A 360 27.20 -4.31 -1.73
N SER A 361 26.30 -5.30 -1.67
CA SER A 361 26.35 -6.56 -2.44
C SER A 361 26.16 -6.38 -3.94
N THR A 362 25.60 -5.24 -4.35
CA THR A 362 25.19 -4.94 -5.74
C THR A 362 26.26 -4.22 -6.57
N THR A 363 27.41 -3.86 -5.98
CA THR A 363 28.44 -3.06 -6.66
C THR A 363 29.76 -3.80 -6.78
N LYS A 364 30.17 -4.09 -8.01
CA LYS A 364 31.30 -4.97 -8.34
C LYS A 364 32.70 -4.38 -8.09
N ASP A 365 32.84 -3.07 -7.82
CA ASP A 365 34.15 -2.41 -7.74
C ASP A 365 34.24 -1.39 -6.61
N THR A 366 35.03 -1.70 -5.58
CA THR A 366 35.45 -0.71 -4.58
C THR A 366 36.52 0.21 -5.21
N GLN A 367 36.33 1.52 -5.09
CA GLN A 367 37.29 2.54 -5.51
C GLN A 367 37.53 3.51 -4.34
N LEU A 368 38.80 3.71 -3.95
CA LEU A 368 39.20 4.70 -2.95
C LEU A 368 39.41 6.05 -3.66
N PHE A 369 38.59 7.04 -3.32
CA PHE A 369 38.71 8.41 -3.80
C PHE A 369 39.34 9.29 -2.72
N SER A 370 39.98 10.36 -3.15
CA SER A 370 40.56 11.33 -2.23
C SER A 370 40.40 12.75 -2.73
N ARG A 371 40.28 13.71 -1.81
CA ARG A 371 40.33 15.15 -2.11
C ARG A 371 41.18 15.87 -1.07
N PHE A 372 41.87 16.93 -1.48
CA PHE A 372 42.59 17.80 -0.55
C PHE A 372 41.62 18.81 0.09
N ASN A 373 41.68 18.93 1.42
CA ASN A 373 40.89 19.89 2.19
C ASN A 373 41.69 21.19 2.32
N GLY A 374 41.81 21.94 1.22
CA GLY A 374 42.54 23.21 1.18
C GLY A 374 43.98 23.10 0.67
N SER A 375 44.72 24.22 0.71
CA SER A 375 46.12 24.26 0.30
C SER A 375 47.00 23.62 1.38
N PRO A 376 47.99 22.77 1.02
CA PRO A 376 48.95 22.22 1.97
C PRO A 376 49.61 23.33 2.79
N ALA A 377 49.72 23.14 4.10
CA ALA A 377 50.56 23.98 4.94
C ALA A 377 52.03 23.52 4.81
N ALA A 378 52.96 24.37 5.25
CA ALA A 378 54.41 24.09 5.24
C ALA A 378 54.74 22.68 5.78
N ASN A 379 54.10 22.27 6.88
CA ASN A 379 54.40 21.04 7.60
C ASN A 379 53.17 20.14 7.81
N SER A 380 52.06 20.37 7.11
CA SER A 380 50.89 19.49 7.20
C SER A 380 50.03 19.52 5.95
N PHE A 381 49.29 18.43 5.71
CA PHE A 381 48.25 18.40 4.69
C PHE A 381 47.01 17.67 5.19
N ASP A 382 45.85 18.13 4.71
CA ASP A 382 44.55 17.57 5.01
C ASP A 382 43.95 16.90 3.77
N LEU A 383 43.48 15.68 3.95
CA LEU A 383 42.92 14.84 2.91
C LEU A 383 41.56 14.33 3.38
N SER A 384 40.48 14.51 2.61
CA SER A 384 39.32 13.65 2.79
C SER A 384 39.50 12.41 1.93
N LEU A 385 39.33 11.26 2.53
CA LEU A 385 39.27 9.96 1.88
C LEU A 385 37.82 9.53 1.79
N ASN A 386 37.36 9.16 0.62
CA ASN A 386 36.11 8.46 0.42
C ASN A 386 36.48 7.04 0.04
N ILE A 387 36.20 6.11 0.95
CA ILE A 387 36.67 4.74 0.89
C ILE A 387 35.85 3.93 -0.12
N GLY A 388 34.89 4.57 -0.79
CA GLY A 388 33.94 3.91 -1.66
C GLY A 388 33.10 2.92 -0.88
N ILE A 389 32.59 1.93 -1.61
CA ILE A 389 31.71 0.89 -1.10
C ILE A 389 32.55 -0.15 -0.36
N ILE A 390 32.72 -0.01 0.96
CA ILE A 390 33.22 -1.11 1.79
C ILE A 390 32.07 -1.55 2.69
N ASP A 391 31.55 -2.73 2.37
CA ASP A 391 30.47 -3.37 3.11
C ASP A 391 30.85 -3.56 4.56
N ASN A 392 29.93 -3.20 5.45
CA ASN A 392 29.97 -3.39 6.90
C ASN A 392 31.38 -3.62 7.47
N LEU A 393 32.01 -2.54 7.94
CA LEU A 393 32.84 -2.63 9.15
C LEU A 393 31.93 -3.13 10.28
N ILE A 394 31.59 -4.41 10.29
CA ILE A 394 31.43 -5.07 11.56
C ILE A 394 32.83 -4.96 12.15
N GLU A 395 32.96 -4.13 13.17
CA GLU A 395 34.13 -4.04 14.03
C GLU A 395 34.32 -5.42 14.72
N GLN A 396 34.63 -6.48 13.97
CA GLN A 396 34.82 -7.83 14.51
C GLN A 396 36.23 -8.03 15.05
N PHE A 397 37.19 -7.18 14.65
CA PHE A 397 38.44 -7.05 15.39
C PHE A 397 38.22 -6.11 16.59
N GLN A 398 37.32 -6.50 17.50
CA GLN A 398 37.56 -6.20 18.91
C GLN A 398 38.72 -7.08 19.34
N ASP A 399 39.87 -6.42 19.43
CA ASP A 399 41.14 -6.97 19.88
C ASP A 399 40.97 -7.93 21.07
N THR A 400 41.24 -9.22 20.87
CA THR A 400 41.42 -10.18 21.97
C THR A 400 42.86 -10.23 22.49
N GLY A 401 43.78 -9.37 22.03
CA GLY A 401 45.07 -9.19 22.69
C GLY A 401 46.20 -8.60 21.82
N GLY A 402 46.29 -7.27 21.73
CA GLY A 402 47.52 -6.48 21.78
C GLY A 402 48.56 -6.59 20.65
N THR A 403 48.43 -7.51 19.68
CA THR A 403 49.47 -7.74 18.65
C THR A 403 49.02 -7.51 17.21
N ALA A 404 47.76 -7.13 16.95
CA ALA A 404 47.20 -7.19 15.59
C ALA A 404 47.49 -5.96 14.69
N PHE A 405 48.07 -4.88 15.20
CA PHE A 405 48.32 -3.64 14.44
C PHE A 405 49.77 -3.16 14.58
N GLU A 406 50.73 -3.97 14.15
CA GLU A 406 52.16 -3.64 14.22
C GLU A 406 52.52 -2.46 13.30
N ILE A 407 53.36 -1.55 13.82
CA ILE A 407 54.03 -0.53 13.04
C ILE A 407 55.41 -1.08 12.68
N ALA A 408 55.65 -1.31 11.39
CA ALA A 408 56.92 -1.86 10.90
C ALA A 408 57.72 -0.79 10.16
N THR A 409 59.05 -0.92 10.15
CA THR A 409 59.95 -0.07 9.36
C THR A 409 61.04 -0.92 8.70
N ASN A 410 61.53 -0.48 7.54
CA ASN A 410 62.74 -1.04 6.93
C ASN A 410 64.00 -0.18 7.20
N VAL A 411 63.90 0.87 8.03
CA VAL A 411 65.04 1.73 8.35
C VAL A 411 66.04 0.94 9.24
N PRO A 412 67.31 0.80 8.84
CA PRO A 412 68.30 0.07 9.62
C PRO A 412 68.46 0.63 11.03
N ASN A 413 68.60 -0.25 12.01
CA ASN A 413 68.82 0.07 13.43
C ASN A 413 67.68 0.83 14.14
N VAL A 414 66.52 1.01 13.51
CA VAL A 414 65.34 1.58 14.19
C VAL A 414 64.59 0.48 14.92
N THR A 415 64.67 0.47 16.25
CA THR A 415 63.98 -0.50 17.11
C THR A 415 62.56 -0.10 17.48
N THR A 416 62.21 1.19 17.36
CA THR A 416 60.87 1.72 17.62
C THR A 416 60.40 2.51 16.40
N ALA A 417 59.58 1.88 15.56
CA ALA A 417 59.13 2.43 14.28
C ALA A 417 58.02 3.49 14.40
N GLY A 418 57.28 3.49 15.51
CA GLY A 418 56.17 4.40 15.77
C GLY A 418 55.39 4.00 17.02
N LYS A 419 54.32 4.74 17.32
CA LYS A 419 53.35 4.41 18.38
C LYS A 419 51.93 4.80 17.96
N ILE A 420 50.94 4.07 18.48
CA ILE A 420 49.53 4.45 18.39
C ILE A 420 49.27 5.51 19.47
N VAL A 421 48.89 6.72 19.07
CA VAL A 421 48.60 7.85 19.98
C VAL A 421 47.15 7.78 20.46
N SER A 422 46.21 7.47 19.57
CA SER A 422 44.80 7.23 19.92
C SER A 422 44.15 6.26 18.93
N TRP A 423 43.15 5.50 19.38
CA TRP A 423 42.49 4.48 18.57
C TRP A 423 41.03 4.28 18.98
N GLN A 424 40.09 4.50 18.06
CA GLN A 424 38.68 4.23 18.25
C GLN A 424 38.09 3.53 17.00
N GLY A 425 37.53 2.35 17.22
CA GLY A 425 36.95 1.50 16.18
C GLY A 425 37.94 0.53 15.53
N GLY A 426 37.52 -0.16 14.48
CA GLY A 426 38.39 -1.04 13.68
C GLY A 426 39.36 -0.26 12.80
N ALA A 427 40.46 -0.92 12.39
CA ALA A 427 41.33 -0.41 11.35
C ALA A 427 40.57 -0.35 10.02
N VAL A 428 40.75 0.74 9.27
CA VAL A 428 40.06 1.01 8.00
C VAL A 428 41.05 1.06 6.84
N PHE A 429 42.30 1.43 7.13
CA PHE A 429 43.38 1.44 6.15
C PHE A 429 44.59 0.69 6.67
N LYS A 430 45.26 0.00 5.74
CA LYS A 430 46.69 -0.27 5.87
C LYS A 430 47.42 0.83 5.08
N ALA A 431 48.34 1.50 5.74
CA ALA A 431 49.07 2.62 5.18
C ALA A 431 50.57 2.31 5.14
N LYS A 432 51.24 2.86 4.13
CA LYS A 432 52.70 2.83 4.00
C LYS A 432 53.19 4.24 3.71
N LEU A 433 54.01 4.79 4.59
CA LEU A 433 54.67 6.08 4.38
C LEU A 433 56.10 5.82 3.94
N ILE A 434 56.43 6.21 2.71
CA ILE A 434 57.72 6.00 2.04
C ILE A 434 58.49 7.32 2.06
N TYR A 435 59.76 7.26 2.40
CA TYR A 435 60.71 8.37 2.40
C TYR A 435 61.77 8.09 1.34
N GLU A 436 61.67 8.74 0.19
CA GLU A 436 62.61 8.60 -0.92
C GLU A 436 63.77 9.59 -0.71
N GLY A 437 64.99 9.08 -0.53
CA GLY A 437 66.19 9.91 -0.35
C GLY A 437 66.46 10.36 1.09
N LEU A 438 65.89 9.65 2.07
CA LEU A 438 66.14 9.86 3.50
C LEU A 438 67.57 9.45 3.85
N ASN A 439 68.29 10.35 4.52
CA ASN A 439 69.64 10.09 5.03
C ASN A 439 69.56 9.45 6.42
N VAL A 440 70.03 8.21 6.54
CA VAL A 440 70.09 7.50 7.82
C VAL A 440 71.54 7.59 8.34
N PRO A 441 71.80 8.29 9.45
CA PRO A 441 73.16 8.57 9.92
C PRO A 441 74.06 7.33 10.08
N SER A 442 73.47 6.18 10.42
CA SER A 442 74.20 4.92 10.60
C SER A 442 74.49 4.16 9.29
N ALA A 443 73.81 4.48 8.18
CA ALA A 443 73.94 3.77 6.91
C ALA A 443 74.88 4.47 5.92
N GLY A 444 75.12 5.77 6.09
CA GLY A 444 76.04 6.56 5.24
C GLY A 444 75.57 6.81 3.81
N THR A 445 74.37 6.33 3.42
CA THR A 445 73.78 6.50 2.09
C THR A 445 72.30 6.91 2.19
N ARG A 446 71.87 7.77 1.28
CA ARG A 446 70.43 8.08 1.07
C ARG A 446 69.78 6.96 0.28
N ASP A 447 68.63 6.48 0.74
CA ASP A 447 67.88 5.40 0.09
C ASP A 447 66.37 5.58 0.29
N VAL A 448 65.57 4.62 -0.17
CA VAL A 448 64.13 4.53 0.01
C VAL A 448 63.81 3.72 1.26
N TYR A 449 63.28 4.40 2.27
CA TYR A 449 62.80 3.76 3.49
C TYR A 449 61.29 3.92 3.64
N PHE A 450 60.65 3.13 4.49
CA PHE A 450 59.22 3.24 4.73
C PHE A 450 58.81 2.74 6.11
N ASN A 451 57.68 3.28 6.58
CA ASN A 451 56.91 2.76 7.70
C ASN A 451 55.60 2.15 7.18
N THR A 452 55.21 0.97 7.66
CA THR A 452 53.88 0.37 7.43
C THR A 452 53.10 0.40 8.73
N PHE A 453 51.83 0.81 8.68
CA PHE A 453 50.99 0.99 9.85
C PHE A 453 49.51 0.84 9.48
N TYR A 454 48.65 0.80 10.49
CA TYR A 454 47.20 0.74 10.32
C TYR A 454 46.56 2.01 10.85
N LEU A 455 45.42 2.39 10.28
CA LEU A 455 44.68 3.58 10.69
C LEU A 455 43.23 3.23 11.01
N PRO A 456 42.71 3.63 12.18
CA PRO A 456 41.30 3.49 12.49
C PRO A 456 40.49 4.59 11.81
N ARG A 457 39.17 4.51 11.94
CA ARG A 457 38.26 5.57 11.48
C ARG A 457 38.43 6.87 12.28
N ASN A 458 38.73 6.73 13.56
CA ASN A 458 39.01 7.84 14.45
C ASN A 458 40.23 7.49 15.32
N GLY A 459 41.35 8.15 15.09
CA GLY A 459 42.57 7.88 15.85
C GLY A 459 43.78 8.59 15.29
N GLU A 460 44.94 8.26 15.86
CA GLU A 460 46.20 8.91 15.52
C GLU A 460 47.36 7.95 15.71
N VAL A 461 48.27 7.94 14.73
CA VAL A 461 49.53 7.17 14.77
C VAL A 461 50.69 8.14 14.58
N ALA A 462 51.71 8.03 15.44
CA ALA A 462 52.97 8.75 15.31
C ALA A 462 54.05 7.80 14.80
N LEU A 463 54.75 8.20 13.74
CA LEU A 463 55.81 7.43 13.08
C LEU A 463 57.17 8.06 13.36
N TYR A 464 58.19 7.21 13.50
CA TYR A 464 59.57 7.59 13.84
C TYR A 464 60.52 7.18 12.70
N PRO A 465 60.71 8.01 11.66
CA PRO A 465 61.51 7.65 10.50
C PRO A 465 62.98 7.37 10.82
N LEU A 466 63.51 7.93 11.92
CA LEU A 466 64.88 7.75 12.39
C LEU A 466 64.95 7.14 13.80
N GLY A 467 63.84 6.57 14.29
CA GLY A 467 63.71 6.05 15.65
C GLY A 467 63.25 7.07 16.70
N ALA A 468 62.91 6.56 17.89
CA ALA A 468 62.34 7.37 18.97
C ALA A 468 63.31 8.49 19.41
N GLY A 469 62.82 9.72 19.50
CA GLY A 469 63.61 10.92 19.80
C GLY A 469 64.13 11.68 18.56
N GLY A 470 63.86 11.18 17.35
CA GLY A 470 64.05 11.90 16.08
C GLY A 470 62.79 12.67 15.63
N PRO A 471 62.73 13.13 14.36
CA PRO A 471 61.55 13.81 13.82
C PRO A 471 60.34 12.87 13.83
N GLU A 472 59.14 13.39 14.13
CA GLU A 472 57.89 12.61 14.16
C GLU A 472 56.97 12.96 12.99
N VAL A 473 56.24 11.95 12.50
CA VAL A 473 55.13 12.14 11.55
C VAL A 473 53.83 11.66 12.18
N HIS A 474 52.89 12.57 12.39
CA HIS A 474 51.57 12.26 12.94
C HIS A 474 50.58 12.07 11.81
N VAL A 475 49.88 10.95 11.81
CA VAL A 475 48.77 10.66 10.89
C VAL A 475 47.51 10.50 11.73
N ARG A 476 46.64 11.52 11.69
CA ARG A 476 45.38 11.57 12.41
C ARG A 476 44.23 11.31 11.44
N THR A 477 43.30 10.45 11.82
CA THR A 477 42.06 10.20 11.10
C THR A 477 40.86 10.58 11.96
N SER A 478 39.82 11.13 11.34
CA SER A 478 38.52 11.42 11.97
C SER A 478 37.38 11.15 11.00
N PRO A 479 36.17 10.80 11.49
CA PRO A 479 35.00 10.65 10.63
C PRO A 479 34.69 11.97 9.93
N HIS A 480 34.43 11.93 8.61
CA HIS A 480 34.01 13.13 7.91
C HIS A 480 32.61 13.58 8.39
N MET A 481 32.46 14.87 8.66
CA MET A 481 31.22 15.45 9.17
C MET A 481 30.54 16.30 8.10
N VAL A 482 29.30 15.95 7.74
CA VAL A 482 28.47 16.77 6.84
C VAL A 482 27.21 17.17 7.60
N SER A 483 27.04 18.48 7.82
CA SER A 483 25.88 19.06 8.53
C SER A 483 25.62 18.40 9.90
N GLY A 484 26.69 18.14 10.65
CA GLY A 484 26.63 17.52 11.99
C GLY A 484 26.43 16.00 12.01
N LYS A 485 26.32 15.33 10.86
CA LYS A 485 26.22 13.87 10.75
C LYS A 485 27.55 13.25 10.30
N LYS A 486 27.93 12.13 10.94
CA LYS A 486 29.09 11.31 10.58
C LYS A 486 28.83 10.59 9.26
N GLN A 487 29.74 10.72 8.29
CA GLN A 487 29.73 9.96 7.04
C GLN A 487 30.53 8.68 7.24
N TYR A 488 29.88 7.52 7.12
CA TYR A 488 30.53 6.22 7.38
C TYR A 488 31.40 5.71 6.22
N ASN A 489 31.35 6.35 5.06
CA ASN A 489 32.24 6.03 3.93
C ASN A 489 33.37 7.05 3.76
N GLN A 490 33.44 8.09 4.61
CA GLN A 490 34.42 9.16 4.48
C GLN A 490 35.22 9.37 5.77
N VAL A 491 36.54 9.55 5.61
CA VAL A 491 37.50 9.77 6.69
C VAL A 491 38.33 11.00 6.33
N ASP A 492 38.32 12.00 7.19
CA ASP A 492 39.28 13.10 7.12
C ASP A 492 40.60 12.62 7.73
N MET A 493 41.69 12.84 7.00
CA MET A 493 43.05 12.50 7.37
C MET A 493 43.91 13.76 7.40
N ASN A 494 44.53 14.02 8.53
CA ASN A 494 45.53 15.06 8.70
C ASN A 494 46.90 14.40 8.89
N VAL A 495 47.87 14.79 8.07
CA VAL A 495 49.28 14.36 8.22
C VAL A 495 50.10 15.57 8.60
N THR A 496 50.79 15.52 9.74
CA THR A 496 51.60 16.62 10.28
C THR A 496 53.03 16.16 10.57
N PHE A 497 53.99 16.96 10.15
CA PHE A 497 55.42 16.77 10.41
C PHE A 497 55.84 17.76 11.51
N THR A 498 56.19 17.27 12.70
CA THR A 498 56.49 18.14 13.86
C THR A 498 57.85 18.81 13.74
N ASP A 499 58.85 18.12 13.17
CA ASP A 499 60.21 18.63 12.93
C ASP A 499 60.65 18.43 11.47
N ALA A 500 59.86 18.96 10.53
CA ALA A 500 60.08 18.76 9.09
C ALA A 500 61.50 19.16 8.59
N GLY A 501 62.13 20.14 9.24
CA GLY A 501 63.50 20.58 8.94
C GLY A 501 64.58 19.55 9.26
N ASN A 502 64.29 18.57 10.13
CA ASN A 502 65.21 17.50 10.54
C ASN A 502 64.98 16.18 9.77
N LEU A 503 63.92 16.08 8.95
CA LEU A 503 63.81 15.02 7.95
C LEU A 503 64.78 15.36 6.81
N ASP A 504 66.02 14.89 6.96
CA ASP A 504 67.09 15.03 5.97
C ASP A 504 66.80 14.16 4.73
N ILE A 505 65.88 14.65 3.90
CA ILE A 505 65.49 14.07 2.62
C ILE A 505 66.08 14.94 1.51
N GLY A 506 66.79 14.31 0.57
CA GLY A 506 67.48 14.97 -0.53
C GLY A 506 67.55 14.06 -1.76
N ALA A 507 68.06 14.59 -2.87
CA ALA A 507 68.19 13.80 -4.08
C ALA A 507 69.12 12.59 -3.85
N TYR A 508 68.79 11.47 -4.48
CA TYR A 508 69.56 10.23 -4.39
C TYR A 508 69.57 9.52 -5.73
N THR A 509 70.56 8.65 -5.96
CA THR A 509 70.69 7.87 -7.18
C THR A 509 70.17 6.46 -6.95
N SER A 510 69.06 6.11 -7.62
CA SER A 510 68.58 4.74 -7.72
C SER A 510 68.98 4.19 -9.08
N GLY A 511 70.04 3.38 -9.14
CA GLY A 511 70.69 3.02 -10.40
C GLY A 511 71.29 4.24 -11.10
N ASN A 512 70.96 4.45 -12.38
CA ASN A 512 71.46 5.58 -13.21
C ASN A 512 70.52 6.80 -13.23
N VAL A 513 69.48 6.83 -12.39
CA VAL A 513 68.48 7.91 -12.38
C VAL A 513 68.64 8.73 -11.10
N LEU A 514 68.80 10.05 -11.25
CA LEU A 514 68.77 10.99 -10.14
C LEU A 514 67.30 11.25 -9.76
N THR A 515 66.89 10.72 -8.62
CA THR A 515 65.53 10.88 -8.09
C THR A 515 65.51 12.01 -7.06
N GLN A 516 64.51 12.88 -7.14
CA GLN A 516 64.31 13.93 -6.14
C GLN A 516 63.82 13.32 -4.82
N GLY A 517 64.23 13.91 -3.71
CA GLY A 517 63.78 13.49 -2.39
C GLY A 517 62.28 13.73 -2.20
N SER A 518 61.53 12.72 -1.76
CA SER A 518 60.08 12.79 -1.65
C SER A 518 59.54 12.02 -0.44
N VAL A 519 58.31 12.32 -0.03
CA VAL A 519 57.55 11.52 0.92
C VAL A 519 56.29 11.03 0.23
N LYS A 520 56.05 9.72 0.21
CA LYS A 520 54.91 9.11 -0.47
C LYS A 520 54.05 8.34 0.51
N LEU A 521 52.78 8.71 0.63
CA LEU A 521 51.78 7.99 1.41
C LEU A 521 51.00 7.05 0.50
N VAL A 522 51.14 5.74 0.71
CA VAL A 522 50.34 4.72 0.04
C VAL A 522 49.28 4.22 1.00
N LEU A 523 48.03 4.25 0.56
CA LEU A 523 46.88 3.77 1.30
C LEU A 523 46.31 2.55 0.59
N GLU A 524 46.02 1.53 1.38
CA GLU A 524 45.37 0.31 0.96
C GLU A 524 44.08 0.19 1.77
N GLY A 525 42.94 0.34 1.08
CA GLY A 525 41.63 0.10 1.69
C GLY A 525 41.49 -1.38 1.99
N MET A 526 41.07 -1.72 3.21
CA MET A 526 40.86 -3.12 3.58
C MET A 526 39.44 -3.56 3.19
N ASP A 527 39.32 -4.42 2.17
CA ASP A 527 38.05 -5.10 1.85
C ASP A 527 37.94 -6.39 2.67
N TYR A 528 37.24 -6.32 3.79
CA TYR A 528 37.10 -7.42 4.75
C TYR A 528 36.19 -8.55 4.28
N ALA A 529 35.57 -8.44 3.11
CA ALA A 529 34.88 -9.57 2.49
C ALA A 529 35.83 -10.64 1.92
N TYR A 530 37.13 -10.37 1.89
CA TYR A 530 38.14 -11.36 1.58
C TYR A 530 38.81 -11.85 2.86
N ASN A 531 38.53 -13.10 3.26
CA ASN A 531 39.24 -13.75 4.36
C ASN A 531 40.19 -14.80 3.78
N TYR A 532 41.50 -14.67 4.04
CA TYR A 532 42.54 -15.56 3.50
C TYR A 532 42.41 -15.80 1.98
N ALA A 533 42.23 -14.71 1.22
CA ALA A 533 42.07 -14.74 -0.23
C ALA A 533 40.75 -15.37 -0.73
N THR A 534 39.88 -15.88 0.14
CA THR A 534 38.54 -16.35 -0.25
C THR A 534 37.55 -15.19 -0.26
N ASN A 535 36.90 -14.94 -1.39
CA ASN A 535 35.77 -14.00 -1.46
C ASN A 535 34.58 -14.61 -0.73
N LEU A 536 34.24 -14.10 0.45
CA LEU A 536 33.09 -14.57 1.22
C LEU A 536 31.74 -14.20 0.58
N ARG A 537 31.74 -13.35 -0.46
CA ARG A 537 30.53 -12.92 -1.21
C ARG A 537 30.18 -13.85 -2.38
N ASP A 538 31.09 -14.73 -2.81
CA ASP A 538 30.86 -15.63 -3.95
C ASP A 538 31.14 -17.08 -3.52
N ASN A 539 30.09 -17.85 -3.27
CA ASN A 539 30.19 -19.27 -2.96
C ASN A 539 30.45 -20.14 -4.22
N SER A 540 30.57 -19.53 -5.41
CA SER A 540 30.88 -20.28 -6.63
C SER A 540 32.38 -20.57 -6.69
N SER A 541 32.71 -21.86 -6.65
CA SER A 541 34.08 -22.39 -6.67
C SER A 541 34.84 -22.20 -8.00
N SER A 542 34.39 -21.31 -8.89
CA SER A 542 34.82 -21.26 -10.29
C SER A 542 35.72 -20.08 -10.69
N HIS A 543 36.04 -19.17 -9.78
CA HIS A 543 37.01 -18.10 -10.07
C HIS A 543 38.25 -18.20 -9.19
N PRO A 544 39.43 -18.56 -9.76
CA PRO A 544 40.66 -18.55 -9.01
C PRO A 544 40.95 -17.11 -8.58
N VAL A 545 41.15 -17.00 -7.27
CA VAL A 545 41.49 -15.80 -6.53
C VAL A 545 42.77 -15.19 -7.09
N MET A 546 42.67 -14.04 -7.75
CA MET A 546 43.77 -13.08 -7.75
C MET A 546 43.51 -12.09 -6.63
N GLY A 547 44.36 -12.09 -5.60
CA GLY A 547 44.35 -11.08 -4.55
C GLY A 547 44.72 -9.72 -5.13
N VAL A 548 43.74 -9.00 -5.66
CA VAL A 548 43.93 -7.63 -6.16
C VAL A 548 43.77 -6.68 -4.99
N TYR A 549 44.88 -6.43 -4.28
CA TYR A 549 44.97 -5.32 -3.34
C TYR A 549 44.96 -4.01 -4.14
N LYS A 550 43.86 -3.25 -4.12
CA LYS A 550 43.78 -1.95 -4.79
C LYS A 550 44.46 -0.88 -3.91
N SER A 551 45.74 -0.62 -4.16
CA SER A 551 46.50 0.45 -3.48
C SER A 551 46.35 1.77 -4.22
N ASN A 552 46.04 2.87 -3.51
CA ASN A 552 46.16 4.23 -4.03
C ASN A 552 47.27 4.97 -3.27
N GLY A 553 48.13 5.69 -4.00
CA GLY A 553 49.22 6.45 -3.41
C GLY A 553 49.11 7.95 -3.65
N PHE A 554 49.72 8.72 -2.76
CA PHE A 554 49.96 10.16 -2.86
C PHE A 554 51.46 10.39 -2.74
N THR A 555 52.06 11.04 -3.73
CA THR A 555 53.47 11.45 -3.65
C THR A 555 53.54 12.94 -3.35
N PHE A 556 54.29 13.29 -2.32
CA PHE A 556 54.55 14.66 -1.89
C PHE A 556 56.03 14.96 -2.14
N TYR A 557 56.31 15.94 -2.99
CA TYR A 557 57.68 16.36 -3.27
C TYR A 557 58.09 17.42 -2.27
N LYS A 558 59.28 17.27 -1.67
CA LYS A 558 59.84 18.31 -0.81
C LYS A 558 60.30 19.47 -1.70
N SER A 559 59.56 20.58 -1.71
CA SER A 559 59.87 21.72 -2.58
C SER A 559 60.86 22.70 -1.96
N SER A 560 61.01 22.69 -0.62
CA SER A 560 62.00 23.46 0.14
C SER A 560 62.31 22.82 1.50
N ALA A 561 63.19 23.42 2.31
CA ALA A 561 63.53 22.93 3.66
C ALA A 561 62.31 22.78 4.60
N ALA A 562 61.17 23.41 4.28
CA ALA A 562 59.98 23.45 5.12
C ALA A 562 58.65 23.29 4.35
N SER A 563 58.61 22.78 3.11
CA SER A 563 57.34 22.64 2.36
C SER A 563 57.28 21.37 1.52
N PHE A 564 56.09 20.74 1.50
CA PHE A 564 55.74 19.63 0.62
C PHE A 564 54.71 20.10 -0.41
N ASP A 565 55.03 19.98 -1.70
CA ASP A 565 54.12 20.31 -2.80
C ASP A 565 53.47 19.05 -3.38
N VAL A 566 52.16 19.15 -3.64
CA VAL A 566 51.38 18.12 -4.34
C VAL A 566 51.43 18.39 -5.83
N TYR A 567 51.73 17.38 -6.65
CA TYR A 567 51.78 17.53 -8.10
C TYR A 567 50.39 17.84 -8.68
N ARG A 568 50.17 19.09 -9.12
CA ARG A 568 49.05 19.59 -9.95
C ARG A 568 47.65 19.05 -9.60
N GLN A 569 47.12 19.37 -8.41
CA GLN A 569 45.69 19.20 -8.13
C GLN A 569 45.06 20.51 -7.66
N THR A 570 43.94 20.89 -8.28
CA THR A 570 43.12 22.04 -7.89
C THR A 570 42.33 21.70 -6.62
N ALA A 571 42.33 22.59 -5.63
CA ALA A 571 41.55 22.40 -4.41
C ALA A 571 40.06 22.10 -4.73
N GLY A 572 39.49 21.06 -4.11
CA GLY A 572 38.06 20.75 -4.17
C GLY A 572 37.64 19.56 -5.05
N GLY A 573 38.48 19.04 -5.94
CA GLY A 573 38.16 17.86 -6.77
C GLY A 573 38.30 16.53 -6.02
N TRP A 574 37.44 15.54 -6.31
CA TRP A 574 37.67 14.14 -5.95
C TRP A 574 38.49 13.46 -7.05
N TYR A 575 39.53 12.73 -6.65
CA TYR A 575 40.45 12.07 -7.58
C TYR A 575 40.41 10.55 -7.38
N THR A 576 40.15 9.81 -8.47
CA THR A 576 40.45 8.37 -8.62
C THR A 576 41.77 8.23 -9.34
N ASN A 577 42.62 7.28 -8.96
CA ASN A 577 43.94 7.19 -9.55
C ASN A 577 44.20 5.87 -10.29
N PRO A 578 44.06 5.86 -11.62
CA PRO A 578 44.71 4.86 -12.47
C PRO A 578 46.05 5.35 -13.07
N MET A 579 46.53 6.57 -12.75
CA MET A 579 47.62 7.24 -13.49
C MET A 579 48.89 7.61 -12.69
N LEU A 580 48.98 7.31 -11.39
CA LEU A 580 50.30 7.23 -10.75
C LEU A 580 50.92 5.91 -11.18
N GLN A 581 51.73 5.97 -12.23
CA GLN A 581 52.52 4.87 -12.77
C GLN A 581 53.04 3.97 -11.65
N VAL A 582 52.47 2.78 -11.58
CA VAL A 582 53.17 1.62 -11.07
C VAL A 582 54.32 1.42 -12.06
N ASP A 583 55.54 1.76 -11.64
CA ASP A 583 56.71 1.14 -12.25
C ASP A 583 56.58 -0.36 -11.97
N THR A 584 56.19 -1.07 -13.03
CA THR A 584 56.17 -2.53 -13.23
C THR A 584 54.89 -3.34 -12.89
N VAL A 585 54.48 -4.06 -13.94
CA VAL A 585 53.54 -5.20 -14.08
C VAL A 585 52.09 -4.84 -14.43
N ASN A 586 51.76 -5.15 -15.70
CA ASN A 586 50.48 -5.06 -16.41
C ASN A 586 49.22 -5.30 -15.55
N TYR A 587 48.46 -4.22 -15.33
CA TYR A 587 47.04 -4.28 -15.03
C TYR A 587 46.24 -3.81 -16.26
N PRO A 588 45.05 -4.38 -16.53
CA PRO A 588 44.22 -3.94 -17.64
C PRO A 588 43.83 -2.47 -17.46
N VAL A 589 44.11 -1.68 -18.50
CA VAL A 589 43.79 -0.25 -18.58
C VAL A 589 42.27 -0.09 -18.53
N TYR A 590 41.78 0.67 -17.55
CA TYR A 590 40.37 1.03 -17.46
C TYR A 590 40.02 2.05 -18.55
N ASP A 591 38.92 1.81 -19.26
CA ASP A 591 38.42 2.69 -20.31
C ASP A 591 37.79 3.96 -19.69
N ALA A 592 38.48 5.09 -19.88
CA ALA A 592 38.05 6.39 -19.37
C ALA A 592 36.75 6.90 -20.02
N SER A 593 36.24 6.24 -21.08
CA SER A 593 34.98 6.62 -21.74
C SER A 593 33.71 6.31 -20.93
N GLN A 594 33.81 5.60 -19.79
CA GLN A 594 32.71 5.40 -18.85
C GLN A 594 32.67 6.36 -17.66
N ALA A 595 33.60 7.32 -17.57
CA ALA A 595 33.42 8.46 -16.68
C ALA A 595 32.31 9.36 -17.26
N PRO A 596 31.28 9.75 -16.47
CA PRO A 596 30.28 10.69 -16.95
C PRO A 596 30.96 11.99 -17.39
N ASN A 597 30.83 12.32 -18.68
CA ASN A 597 31.41 13.53 -19.24
C ASN A 597 30.80 14.77 -18.58
N GLY A 598 31.63 15.58 -17.92
CA GLY A 598 31.41 17.01 -17.68
C GLY A 598 30.43 17.39 -16.56
N GLU A 599 30.96 18.09 -15.55
CA GLU A 599 30.23 19.02 -14.66
C GLU A 599 29.04 18.48 -13.85
N THR A 600 29.05 17.21 -13.41
CA THR A 600 28.20 16.85 -12.27
C THR A 600 28.95 17.19 -10.98
N ASP A 601 28.64 18.35 -10.40
CA ASP A 601 29.04 18.66 -9.03
C ASP A 601 28.35 17.66 -8.09
N PHE A 602 29.01 16.54 -7.83
CA PHE A 602 28.50 15.50 -6.95
C PHE A 602 28.24 16.04 -5.53
N SER A 603 28.88 17.14 -5.12
CA SER A 603 28.58 17.78 -3.84
C SER A 603 27.23 18.51 -3.87
N ALA A 604 26.90 19.17 -4.98
CA ALA A 604 25.57 19.75 -5.19
C ALA A 604 24.49 18.68 -5.37
N PHE A 605 24.80 17.58 -6.07
CA PHE A 605 23.89 16.43 -6.24
C PHE A 605 23.64 15.68 -4.91
N ASP A 606 24.70 15.43 -4.13
CA ASP A 606 24.58 14.79 -2.81
C ASP A 606 23.91 15.76 -1.80
N ALA A 607 24.16 17.07 -1.88
CA ALA A 607 23.44 18.08 -1.09
C ALA A 607 21.95 18.14 -1.46
N GLN A 608 21.59 17.94 -2.73
CA GLN A 608 20.20 17.83 -3.17
C GLN A 608 19.53 16.52 -2.72
N CYS A 609 20.20 15.36 -2.80
CA CYS A 609 19.63 14.11 -2.25
C CYS A 609 19.58 14.13 -0.70
N MET A 610 20.29 15.05 0.01
CA MET A 610 20.41 15.08 1.50
C MET A 610 19.89 16.34 2.22
N ALA A 611 19.38 17.34 1.51
CA ALA A 611 18.82 18.55 2.12
C ALA A 611 17.51 18.24 2.88
N VAL A 612 17.61 18.06 4.19
CA VAL A 612 16.44 18.05 5.09
C VAL A 612 16.06 19.50 5.42
N PRO A 613 14.85 20.00 5.10
CA PRO A 613 14.39 21.26 5.64
C PRO A 613 14.12 21.07 7.14
N GLY A 614 14.80 21.85 7.97
CA GLY A 614 14.71 21.79 9.42
C GLY A 614 13.28 21.95 9.91
N ASN A 615 12.81 20.98 10.69
CA ASN A 615 11.78 21.21 11.67
C ASN A 615 12.07 20.32 12.89
N THR A 616 12.43 20.95 14.00
CA THR A 616 12.81 20.32 15.27
C THR A 616 11.62 20.06 16.20
N ASP A 617 10.38 20.33 15.77
CA ASP A 617 9.19 20.16 16.60
C ASP A 617 8.18 19.20 15.97
N ALA A 618 8.03 17.99 16.51
CA ALA A 618 6.73 17.32 16.68
C ALA A 618 6.84 15.98 17.41
N TYR A 619 6.06 15.89 18.48
CA TYR A 619 5.71 14.70 19.26
C TYR A 619 5.44 13.44 18.42
N TYR A 620 5.92 12.30 18.94
CA TYR A 620 5.60 10.91 18.63
C TYR A 620 4.38 10.63 17.71
N THR A 621 4.57 10.79 16.40
CA THR A 621 3.96 9.92 15.39
C THR A 621 5.10 9.40 14.52
N SER A 622 5.17 8.09 14.29
CA SER A 622 6.28 7.43 13.59
C SER A 622 6.59 8.00 12.21
N PHE A 623 5.64 8.75 11.63
CA PHE A 623 5.78 9.50 10.39
C PHE A 623 5.12 10.88 10.50
N PRO A 624 5.69 11.94 9.90
CA PRO A 624 5.08 13.25 9.79
C PRO A 624 3.80 13.27 8.92
N SER A 625 2.92 14.23 9.18
CA SER A 625 1.63 14.42 8.50
C SER A 625 1.78 14.91 7.05
N ALA A 626 0.91 14.45 6.15
CA ALA A 626 1.03 14.57 4.68
C ALA A 626 0.07 15.55 3.96
N ASP A 627 -0.36 16.70 4.47
CA ASP A 627 -1.49 17.47 3.88
C ASP A 627 -2.75 16.60 3.57
N TRP A 628 -3.87 17.22 3.21
CA TRP A 628 -5.13 16.48 2.99
C TRP A 628 -5.30 16.02 1.54
N SER A 629 -4.68 16.73 0.59
CA SER A 629 -4.89 16.53 -0.85
C SER A 629 -3.80 15.71 -1.54
N ILE A 630 -2.72 15.35 -0.84
CA ILE A 630 -1.59 14.64 -1.44
C ILE A 630 -2.01 13.23 -1.84
N SER A 631 -1.63 12.82 -3.05
CA SER A 631 -1.77 11.45 -3.52
C SER A 631 -0.42 10.77 -3.54
N PHE A 632 -0.32 9.57 -2.97
CA PHE A 632 0.88 8.75 -3.01
C PHE A 632 0.81 7.71 -4.12
N ALA A 633 -0.13 7.87 -5.05
CA ALA A 633 -0.38 6.91 -6.11
C ALA A 633 0.87 6.61 -6.94
N SER A 634 1.71 7.60 -7.22
CA SER A 634 2.99 7.42 -7.92
C SER A 634 3.97 6.49 -7.21
N GLN A 635 3.82 6.30 -5.90
CA GLN A 635 4.60 5.40 -5.07
C GLN A 635 3.94 4.03 -4.88
N ALA A 636 2.74 3.80 -5.43
CA ALA A 636 1.99 2.56 -5.23
C ALA A 636 2.84 1.34 -5.58
N ARG A 637 3.50 1.33 -6.75
CA ARG A 637 4.35 0.19 -7.13
C ARG A 637 5.46 -0.11 -6.13
N HIS A 638 6.04 0.93 -5.54
CA HIS A 638 7.04 0.76 -4.49
C HIS A 638 6.42 0.27 -3.17
N ALA A 639 5.32 0.87 -2.72
CA ALA A 639 4.61 0.47 -1.49
C ALA A 639 4.10 -0.97 -1.55
N TRP A 640 3.71 -1.44 -2.73
CA TRP A 640 3.23 -2.80 -2.99
C TRP A 640 4.34 -3.82 -3.25
N SER A 641 5.61 -3.45 -3.04
CA SER A 641 6.80 -4.29 -3.21
C SER A 641 7.44 -4.63 -1.85
N PHE A 642 6.78 -5.46 -1.05
CA PHE A 642 7.18 -5.73 0.35
C PHE A 642 7.62 -7.18 0.65
N THR A 643 7.61 -8.10 -0.32
CA THR A 643 8.01 -9.51 -0.08
C THR A 643 9.45 -9.75 -0.53
N ALA A 644 10.25 -10.41 0.31
CA ALA A 644 11.67 -10.68 0.10
C ALA A 644 11.96 -11.99 -0.69
N ASP A 645 10.93 -12.69 -1.16
CA ASP A 645 11.04 -14.04 -1.73
C ASP A 645 11.73 -14.09 -3.13
N PHE A 646 12.15 -12.94 -3.68
CA PHE A 646 12.82 -12.84 -4.99
C PHE A 646 14.22 -12.21 -4.86
N PRO A 647 15.31 -13.01 -4.97
CA PRO A 647 16.69 -12.53 -4.79
C PRO A 647 17.19 -11.56 -5.87
N ASP A 648 16.57 -11.53 -7.06
CA ASP A 648 16.98 -10.68 -8.20
C ASP A 648 16.25 -9.32 -8.27
N GLY A 649 15.56 -8.96 -7.19
CA GLY A 649 14.77 -7.73 -7.10
C GLY A 649 13.29 -7.92 -7.43
N TYR A 650 12.49 -6.97 -6.93
CA TYR A 650 11.05 -6.93 -7.10
C TYR A 650 10.68 -7.00 -8.59
N LEU A 651 9.79 -7.94 -8.96
CA LEU A 651 9.20 -8.20 -10.29
C LEU A 651 9.79 -9.34 -11.15
N ALA A 652 10.80 -10.10 -10.71
CA ALA A 652 11.32 -11.20 -11.53
C ALA A 652 10.72 -12.56 -11.12
N GLY A 653 9.70 -13.04 -11.84
CA GLY A 653 9.32 -14.46 -11.80
C GLY A 653 7.83 -14.80 -11.84
N ILE A 654 7.57 -16.08 -12.08
CA ILE A 654 6.25 -16.71 -12.03
C ILE A 654 6.06 -17.28 -10.62
N LEU A 655 5.06 -16.79 -9.90
CA LEU A 655 4.60 -17.39 -8.66
C LEU A 655 3.69 -18.58 -8.99
N HIS A 656 4.22 -19.79 -8.84
CA HIS A 656 3.44 -21.02 -8.97
C HIS A 656 2.59 -21.24 -7.71
N ILE A 657 1.27 -21.29 -7.90
CA ILE A 657 0.30 -21.63 -6.87
C ILE A 657 -0.18 -23.06 -7.18
N ASP A 658 0.55 -24.03 -6.64
CA ASP A 658 0.45 -25.47 -6.90
C ASP A 658 -0.21 -26.25 -5.74
N ALA A 659 -0.30 -27.58 -5.86
CA ALA A 659 -0.84 -28.42 -4.79
C ALA A 659 -0.06 -28.35 -3.46
N GLY A 660 1.23 -27.97 -3.47
CA GLY A 660 2.03 -27.83 -2.27
C GLY A 660 1.54 -26.68 -1.36
N THR A 661 0.93 -25.66 -1.95
CA THR A 661 0.46 -24.46 -1.23
C THR A 661 -1.05 -24.27 -1.27
N ALA A 662 -1.74 -24.87 -2.24
CA ALA A 662 -3.14 -24.63 -2.56
C ALA A 662 -3.95 -25.92 -2.83
N ALA A 663 -3.55 -27.06 -2.26
CA ALA A 663 -4.39 -28.25 -2.18
C ALA A 663 -5.11 -28.37 -0.83
N TYR A 664 -6.40 -28.68 -0.88
CA TYR A 664 -7.19 -29.13 0.25
C TYR A 664 -7.59 -30.60 0.05
N ASN A 665 -6.93 -31.48 0.79
CA ASN A 665 -7.24 -32.91 0.86
C ASN A 665 -7.06 -33.40 2.31
N PRO A 666 -8.11 -33.28 3.15
CA PRO A 666 -8.06 -33.73 4.54
C PRO A 666 -7.68 -35.20 4.70
N GLY A 667 -8.08 -36.06 3.76
CA GLY A 667 -7.77 -37.49 3.79
C GLY A 667 -6.28 -37.78 3.60
N ALA A 668 -5.56 -36.90 2.90
CA ALA A 668 -4.10 -36.95 2.72
C ALA A 668 -3.34 -36.04 3.71
N GLY A 669 -4.03 -35.38 4.64
CA GLY A 669 -3.41 -34.42 5.56
C GLY A 669 -2.89 -33.15 4.89
N GLN A 670 -3.29 -32.87 3.66
CA GLN A 670 -2.87 -31.68 2.91
C GLN A 670 -3.85 -30.52 3.19
N TYR A 671 -3.30 -29.43 3.72
CA TYR A 671 -4.04 -28.22 4.07
C TYR A 671 -3.40 -27.01 3.39
N PRO A 672 -4.20 -26.12 2.78
CA PRO A 672 -3.67 -24.93 2.13
C PRO A 672 -3.15 -23.94 3.19
N THR A 673 -2.23 -23.08 2.77
CA THR A 673 -1.70 -22.01 3.63
C THR A 673 -2.19 -20.66 3.12
N PHE A 674 -2.56 -19.76 4.03
CA PHE A 674 -2.87 -18.38 3.66
C PHE A 674 -1.60 -17.63 3.29
N LYS A 675 -1.51 -17.19 2.03
CA LYS A 675 -0.35 -16.46 1.53
C LYS A 675 -0.66 -14.97 1.35
N ILE A 676 0.35 -14.15 1.56
CA ILE A 676 0.31 -12.72 1.30
C ILE A 676 1.50 -12.45 0.41
N GLN A 677 1.23 -11.98 -0.81
CA GLN A 677 2.23 -11.86 -1.86
C GLN A 677 2.14 -10.44 -2.43
N SER A 678 3.29 -9.75 -2.43
CA SER A 678 3.49 -8.45 -3.07
C SER A 678 3.34 -8.55 -4.59
N LEU A 679 3.49 -7.43 -5.30
CA LEU A 679 3.44 -7.39 -6.75
C LEU A 679 4.43 -8.39 -7.39
N VAL A 680 3.90 -9.41 -8.06
CA VAL A 680 4.65 -10.38 -8.89
C VAL A 680 4.30 -10.22 -10.37
N GLN A 681 5.16 -10.69 -11.26
CA GLN A 681 4.91 -10.60 -12.70
C GLN A 681 3.75 -11.51 -13.13
N GLU A 682 3.79 -12.79 -12.76
CA GLU A 682 2.72 -13.74 -13.09
C GLU A 682 2.36 -14.60 -11.88
N CYS A 683 1.10 -14.56 -11.46
CA CYS A 683 0.50 -15.56 -10.57
C CYS A 683 -0.05 -16.70 -11.42
N MET A 684 0.54 -17.88 -11.32
CA MET A 684 0.13 -19.06 -12.08
C MET A 684 -0.58 -20.05 -11.16
N ILE A 685 -1.91 -20.14 -11.26
CA ILE A 685 -2.69 -21.17 -10.56
C ILE A 685 -2.61 -22.45 -11.37
N GLU A 686 -1.90 -23.43 -10.85
CA GLU A 686 -1.66 -24.71 -11.50
C GLU A 686 -2.92 -25.60 -11.55
N ALA A 687 -2.89 -26.61 -12.41
CA ALA A 687 -4.02 -27.50 -12.65
C ALA A 687 -4.40 -28.35 -11.42
N ASP A 688 -3.44 -28.63 -10.54
CA ASP A 688 -3.56 -29.47 -9.36
C ASP A 688 -4.03 -28.70 -8.10
N ALA A 689 -3.87 -27.37 -8.07
CA ALA A 689 -4.37 -26.52 -7.00
C ALA A 689 -5.90 -26.45 -7.01
N ASN A 690 -6.58 -26.93 -5.96
CA ASN A 690 -8.04 -26.93 -5.85
C ASN A 690 -8.60 -25.90 -4.84
N PHE A 691 -7.74 -25.33 -4.00
CA PHE A 691 -8.12 -24.44 -2.90
C PHE A 691 -7.05 -23.35 -2.68
N VAL A 692 -7.20 -22.22 -3.36
CA VAL A 692 -6.30 -21.07 -3.27
C VAL A 692 -6.79 -20.11 -2.20
N THR A 693 -5.91 -19.69 -1.30
CA THR A 693 -6.28 -18.73 -0.26
C THR A 693 -5.17 -17.75 0.07
N GLY A 694 -5.49 -16.46 0.07
CA GLY A 694 -4.49 -15.43 0.29
C GLY A 694 -4.85 -14.05 -0.25
N PHE A 695 -3.86 -13.19 -0.24
CA PHE A 695 -3.87 -11.89 -0.91
C PHE A 695 -2.71 -11.84 -1.89
N TYR A 696 -3.04 -11.67 -3.17
CA TYR A 696 -2.07 -11.72 -4.25
C TYR A 696 -2.17 -10.44 -5.08
N THR A 697 -1.03 -9.89 -5.45
CA THR A 697 -0.93 -8.78 -6.38
C THR A 697 -0.07 -9.20 -7.56
N CYS A 698 -0.62 -9.24 -8.77
CA CYS A 698 0.10 -9.74 -9.95
C CYS A 698 -0.16 -8.92 -11.20
N GLU A 699 0.86 -8.71 -12.03
CA GLU A 699 0.68 -8.08 -13.34
C GLU A 699 -0.16 -8.96 -14.25
N LYS A 700 0.00 -10.28 -14.16
CA LYS A 700 -0.80 -11.29 -14.87
C LYS A 700 -1.24 -12.40 -13.92
N LEU A 701 -2.52 -12.77 -13.98
CA LEU A 701 -3.05 -13.97 -13.34
C LEU A 701 -3.35 -15.00 -14.43
N THR A 702 -2.78 -16.19 -14.35
CA THR A 702 -3.07 -17.29 -15.28
C THR A 702 -3.64 -18.48 -14.52
N ILE A 703 -4.83 -18.93 -14.92
CA ILE A 703 -5.46 -20.16 -14.42
C ILE A 703 -5.32 -21.25 -15.48
N LYS A 704 -4.52 -22.27 -15.18
CA LYS A 704 -4.17 -23.37 -16.09
C LYS A 704 -5.37 -24.26 -16.42
N PRO A 705 -5.28 -25.06 -17.50
CA PRO A 705 -6.29 -26.05 -17.84
C PRO A 705 -6.54 -27.01 -16.68
N ARG A 706 -7.81 -27.26 -16.35
CA ARG A 706 -8.19 -28.14 -15.24
C ARG A 706 -9.47 -28.91 -15.51
N SER A 707 -9.64 -30.01 -14.78
CA SER A 707 -10.84 -30.86 -14.77
C SER A 707 -11.57 -30.86 -13.42
N THR A 708 -10.94 -30.32 -12.37
CA THR A 708 -11.50 -30.22 -11.03
C THR A 708 -11.91 -28.77 -10.73
N PRO A 709 -12.98 -28.55 -9.94
CA PRO A 709 -13.37 -27.21 -9.53
C PRO A 709 -12.27 -26.49 -8.76
N LEU A 710 -12.15 -25.17 -8.94
CA LEU A 710 -11.24 -24.29 -8.21
C LEU A 710 -12.01 -23.46 -7.18
N ARG A 711 -11.56 -23.52 -5.92
CA ARG A 711 -12.02 -22.61 -4.87
C ARG A 711 -10.96 -21.55 -4.59
N ILE A 712 -11.31 -20.27 -4.74
CA ILE A 712 -10.46 -19.13 -4.37
C ILE A 712 -11.11 -18.39 -3.17
N ILE A 713 -10.35 -18.23 -2.08
CA ILE A 713 -10.78 -17.48 -0.89
C ILE A 713 -9.75 -16.41 -0.54
N GLY A 714 -10.07 -15.16 -0.84
CA GLY A 714 -9.22 -14.01 -0.59
C GLY A 714 -9.31 -12.97 -1.69
N THR A 715 -8.27 -12.16 -1.82
CA THR A 715 -8.24 -11.00 -2.73
C THR A 715 -7.12 -11.17 -3.73
N ILE A 716 -7.42 -11.01 -5.02
CA ILE A 716 -6.38 -10.90 -6.05
C ILE A 716 -6.52 -9.54 -6.72
N ILE A 717 -5.41 -8.81 -6.81
CA ILE A 717 -5.28 -7.62 -7.64
C ILE A 717 -4.52 -8.05 -8.89
N ALA A 718 -5.16 -8.01 -10.05
CA ALA A 718 -4.59 -8.54 -11.29
C ALA A 718 -4.61 -7.50 -12.41
N GLY A 719 -3.43 -7.21 -12.98
CA GLY A 719 -3.28 -6.33 -14.15
C GLY A 719 -3.87 -6.91 -15.44
N ASN A 720 -3.82 -8.23 -15.57
CA ASN A 720 -4.36 -9.02 -16.65
C ASN A 720 -4.80 -10.38 -16.10
N ILE A 721 -5.84 -10.98 -16.67
CA ILE A 721 -6.30 -12.32 -16.29
C ILE A 721 -6.47 -13.18 -17.55
N ASP A 722 -5.85 -14.35 -17.53
CA ASP A 722 -5.98 -15.41 -18.52
C ASP A 722 -6.52 -16.68 -17.86
N ILE A 723 -7.73 -17.10 -18.24
CA ILE A 723 -8.39 -18.29 -17.70
C ILE A 723 -8.60 -19.28 -18.84
N HIS A 724 -8.00 -20.47 -18.72
CA HIS A 724 -8.19 -21.50 -19.71
C HIS A 724 -9.68 -21.93 -19.82
N PRO A 725 -10.23 -22.17 -21.03
CA PRO A 725 -11.64 -22.55 -21.21
C PRO A 725 -12.11 -23.74 -20.37
N SER A 726 -11.27 -24.77 -20.19
CA SER A 726 -11.63 -25.92 -19.36
C SER A 726 -11.78 -25.58 -17.87
N ALA A 727 -11.17 -24.49 -17.39
CA ALA A 727 -11.35 -24.04 -16.01
C ALA A 727 -12.76 -23.47 -15.79
N TYR A 728 -13.35 -22.78 -16.77
CA TYR A 728 -14.76 -22.37 -16.70
C TYR A 728 -15.70 -23.59 -16.68
N GLN A 729 -15.37 -24.64 -17.45
CA GLN A 729 -16.15 -25.88 -17.45
C GLN A 729 -16.07 -26.61 -16.11
N ALA A 730 -14.87 -26.70 -15.52
CA ALA A 730 -14.64 -27.33 -14.24
C ALA A 730 -15.26 -26.54 -13.07
N GLY A 731 -15.44 -25.22 -13.23
CA GLY A 731 -16.06 -24.33 -12.24
C GLY A 731 -15.03 -23.61 -11.36
N ILE A 732 -15.21 -22.30 -11.21
CA ILE A 732 -14.37 -21.46 -10.35
C ILE A 732 -15.29 -20.70 -9.38
N ARG A 733 -15.08 -20.85 -8.08
CA ARG A 733 -15.81 -20.12 -7.04
C ARG A 733 -14.87 -19.19 -6.29
N TRP A 734 -15.14 -17.89 -6.36
CA TRP A 734 -14.30 -16.87 -5.76
C TRP A 734 -15.05 -16.13 -4.65
N SER A 735 -14.50 -16.08 -3.45
CA SER A 735 -15.04 -15.33 -2.33
C SER A 735 -13.95 -14.60 -1.56
N THR A 736 -14.31 -13.59 -0.78
CA THR A 736 -13.41 -12.96 0.17
C THR A 736 -13.30 -13.78 1.45
N ILE A 737 -12.30 -13.47 2.27
CA ILE A 737 -12.17 -14.05 3.61
C ILE A 737 -13.37 -13.73 4.52
N TYR A 738 -14.22 -12.74 4.18
CA TYR A 738 -15.37 -12.34 5.00
C TYR A 738 -16.68 -13.01 4.61
N HIS A 739 -16.74 -13.68 3.46
CA HIS A 739 -17.95 -14.35 3.02
C HIS A 739 -18.31 -15.50 3.98
N PRO A 740 -19.55 -15.61 4.51
CA PRO A 740 -19.88 -16.56 5.58
C PRO A 740 -19.51 -18.02 5.28
N GLN A 741 -19.78 -18.46 4.04
CA GLN A 741 -19.40 -19.79 3.59
C GLN A 741 -17.87 -19.96 3.49
N ALA A 742 -17.15 -18.91 3.11
CA ALA A 742 -15.70 -18.94 3.02
C ALA A 742 -15.07 -19.04 4.42
N VAL A 743 -15.61 -18.35 5.42
CA VAL A 743 -15.19 -18.48 6.83
C VAL A 743 -15.31 -19.93 7.30
N TYR A 744 -16.43 -20.58 6.99
CA TYR A 744 -16.62 -21.99 7.30
C TYR A 744 -15.59 -22.88 6.59
N GLU A 745 -15.39 -22.69 5.29
CA GLU A 745 -14.42 -23.44 4.49
C GLU A 745 -12.98 -23.24 4.98
N LEU A 746 -12.58 -22.03 5.36
CA LEU A 746 -11.25 -21.72 5.92
C LEU A 746 -11.02 -22.39 7.28
N ARG A 747 -12.06 -22.54 8.11
CA ARG A 747 -11.97 -23.30 9.37
C ARG A 747 -11.78 -24.79 9.09
N GLN A 748 -12.52 -25.35 8.13
CA GLN A 748 -12.37 -26.75 7.71
C GLN A 748 -10.98 -27.01 7.11
N ALA A 749 -10.48 -26.07 6.32
CA ALA A 749 -9.13 -26.07 5.76
C ALA A 749 -8.01 -25.83 6.78
N ARG A 750 -8.35 -25.61 8.07
CA ARG A 750 -7.40 -25.26 9.14
C ARG A 750 -6.55 -24.04 8.80
N VAL A 751 -7.06 -23.14 7.97
CA VAL A 751 -6.44 -21.83 7.70
C VAL A 751 -6.81 -20.87 8.82
N LEU A 752 -8.06 -20.91 9.25
CA LEU A 752 -8.53 -20.31 10.50
C LEU A 752 -8.54 -21.35 11.62
N GLY A 753 -8.50 -20.87 12.86
CA GLY A 753 -8.58 -21.73 14.04
C GLY A 753 -7.26 -22.42 14.33
N ARG A 754 -6.13 -21.74 14.17
CA ARG A 754 -4.85 -22.21 14.68
C ARG A 754 -4.33 -21.26 15.73
N ASP A 755 -3.72 -21.81 16.78
CA ASP A 755 -2.97 -21.02 17.73
C ASP A 755 -1.58 -20.66 17.16
N LYS A 756 -0.80 -19.86 17.93
CA LYS A 756 0.57 -19.47 17.54
C LYS A 756 1.54 -20.65 17.39
N LYS A 757 1.22 -21.82 17.94
CA LYS A 757 2.00 -23.05 17.85
C LYS A 757 1.52 -23.95 16.71
N GLY A 758 0.52 -23.52 15.94
CA GLY A 758 -0.07 -24.27 14.84
C GLY A 758 -1.10 -25.33 15.25
N ALA A 759 -1.44 -25.43 16.55
CA ALA A 759 -2.43 -26.37 17.05
C ALA A 759 -3.84 -25.94 16.61
N VAL A 760 -4.65 -26.91 16.19
CA VAL A 760 -6.01 -26.67 15.71
C VAL A 760 -6.93 -26.39 16.90
N LEU A 761 -7.63 -25.27 16.83
CA LEU A 761 -8.63 -24.82 17.78
C LEU A 761 -10.01 -25.30 17.34
N ASP A 762 -10.85 -25.68 18.30
CA ASP A 762 -12.24 -26.03 18.04
C ASP A 762 -13.09 -24.76 17.84
N CYS A 763 -13.11 -24.26 16.61
CA CYS A 763 -13.89 -23.08 16.23
C CYS A 763 -15.41 -23.30 16.21
N ALA A 764 -15.87 -24.55 16.33
CA ALA A 764 -17.28 -24.92 16.32
C ALA A 764 -17.78 -25.31 17.72
N SER A 765 -16.93 -25.21 18.74
CA SER A 765 -17.25 -25.63 20.09
C SER A 765 -18.49 -24.91 20.62
N PRO A 766 -19.58 -25.62 20.95
CA PRO A 766 -20.75 -24.98 21.57
C PRO A 766 -20.44 -24.43 22.96
N SER A 767 -19.32 -24.87 23.57
CA SER A 767 -18.81 -24.33 24.83
C SER A 767 -18.02 -23.02 24.70
N LEU A 768 -17.78 -22.52 23.47
CA LEU A 768 -17.18 -21.19 23.30
C LEU A 768 -18.21 -20.10 23.67
N PRO A 769 -18.00 -19.34 24.76
CA PRO A 769 -18.93 -18.28 25.14
C PRO A 769 -19.02 -17.22 24.04
N PRO A 770 -20.20 -16.71 23.68
CA PRO A 770 -20.32 -15.70 22.63
C PRO A 770 -19.56 -14.41 22.95
N LEU A 771 -19.03 -13.76 21.91
CA LEU A 771 -18.24 -12.51 22.01
C LEU A 771 -18.98 -11.35 22.69
N TRP A 772 -20.31 -11.34 22.69
CA TRP A 772 -21.13 -10.32 23.32
C TRP A 772 -21.35 -10.54 24.82
N MET A 773 -20.83 -11.64 25.40
CA MET A 773 -20.89 -11.83 26.86
C MET A 773 -19.91 -10.88 27.56
N PRO A 774 -20.34 -10.19 28.64
CA PRO A 774 -19.53 -9.17 29.30
C PRO A 774 -18.28 -9.72 30.00
N ASN A 775 -18.26 -11.00 30.37
CA ASN A 775 -17.15 -11.64 31.11
C ASN A 775 -16.55 -12.82 30.32
N ILE A 776 -16.22 -12.59 29.04
CA ILE A 776 -15.54 -13.61 28.25
C ILE A 776 -14.07 -13.75 28.69
N GLY A 777 -13.62 -14.98 28.95
CA GLY A 777 -12.23 -15.24 29.33
C GLY A 777 -11.25 -14.93 28.19
N ALA A 778 -10.03 -14.48 28.53
CA ALA A 778 -9.01 -14.09 27.53
C ALA A 778 -8.68 -15.20 26.52
N ILE A 779 -8.67 -16.47 26.96
CA ILE A 779 -8.46 -17.62 26.08
C ILE A 779 -9.59 -17.72 25.06
N SER A 780 -10.85 -17.60 25.48
CA SER A 780 -12.00 -17.63 24.58
C SER A 780 -11.99 -16.45 23.60
N VAL A 781 -11.57 -15.25 24.02
CA VAL A 781 -11.38 -14.11 23.11
C VAL A 781 -10.31 -14.44 22.06
N MET A 782 -9.17 -14.98 22.48
CA MET A 782 -8.10 -15.40 21.56
C MET A 782 -8.56 -16.50 20.59
N THR A 783 -9.36 -17.46 21.06
CA THR A 783 -9.96 -18.49 20.19
C THR A 783 -10.92 -17.86 19.19
N HIS A 784 -11.81 -16.96 19.62
CA HIS A 784 -12.71 -16.24 18.70
C HIS A 784 -11.93 -15.45 17.66
N TYR A 785 -10.86 -14.76 18.08
CA TYR A 785 -9.99 -14.02 17.18
C TYR A 785 -9.36 -14.96 16.15
N ALA A 786 -8.72 -16.06 16.57
CA ALA A 786 -8.08 -17.02 15.67
C ALA A 786 -9.06 -17.75 14.73
N CYS A 787 -10.32 -17.92 15.16
CA CYS A 787 -11.39 -18.52 14.38
C CYS A 787 -12.10 -17.52 13.45
N ASN A 788 -11.72 -16.25 13.47
CA ASN A 788 -12.33 -15.18 12.70
C ASN A 788 -11.37 -14.71 11.60
N PRO A 789 -11.86 -14.34 10.40
CA PRO A 789 -11.04 -13.75 9.34
C PRO A 789 -10.15 -12.59 9.79
N VAL A 790 -10.51 -11.90 10.87
CA VAL A 790 -9.68 -10.86 11.47
C VAL A 790 -8.26 -11.34 11.83
N SER A 791 -8.05 -12.62 12.17
CA SER A 791 -6.70 -13.14 12.41
C SER A 791 -5.82 -13.20 11.16
N LEU A 792 -6.40 -13.23 9.97
CA LEU A 792 -5.67 -13.23 8.69
C LEU A 792 -5.24 -11.80 8.27
N ARG A 793 -5.75 -10.77 8.96
CA ARG A 793 -5.47 -9.34 8.69
C ARG A 793 -4.23 -8.81 9.41
N GLN A 794 -3.32 -9.70 9.82
CA GLN A 794 -2.13 -9.28 10.57
C GLN A 794 -1.13 -8.50 9.70
N ALA A 795 -1.15 -8.67 8.39
CA ALA A 795 -0.36 -7.85 7.47
C ALA A 795 -1.06 -6.54 7.10
N ASP A 796 -0.26 -5.50 6.90
CA ASP A 796 -0.73 -4.14 6.63
C ASP A 796 -1.56 -3.95 5.35
N PRO A 797 -1.29 -4.63 4.20
CA PRO A 797 -2.06 -4.44 2.97
C PRO A 797 -3.55 -4.75 3.10
N PHE A 798 -3.93 -5.60 4.06
CA PHE A 798 -5.34 -5.93 4.34
C PHE A 798 -6.11 -4.79 4.99
N LYS A 799 -5.41 -3.85 5.62
CA LYS A 799 -6.00 -2.70 6.31
C LYS A 799 -6.06 -1.47 5.40
N TRP A 800 -5.35 -1.48 4.27
CA TRP A 800 -5.33 -0.36 3.34
C TRP A 800 -6.70 -0.19 2.69
N THR A 801 -7.10 1.08 2.53
CA THR A 801 -8.40 1.42 1.96
C THR A 801 -8.39 1.56 0.43
N GLY A 802 -7.19 1.59 -0.13
CA GLY A 802 -6.90 1.69 -1.55
C GLY A 802 -5.50 1.17 -1.87
N VAL A 803 -5.18 1.12 -3.16
CA VAL A 803 -3.85 0.83 -3.68
C VAL A 803 -2.97 2.08 -3.66
N ASP A 804 -3.56 3.28 -3.77
CA ASP A 804 -2.91 4.54 -3.33
C ASP A 804 -2.64 4.40 -1.82
N PRO A 805 -1.37 4.23 -1.41
CA PRO A 805 -1.05 3.88 -0.04
C PRO A 805 -1.41 5.03 0.90
N ASP A 806 -1.77 4.70 2.14
CA ASP A 806 -2.08 5.71 3.16
C ASP A 806 -0.82 6.47 3.59
N CYS A 807 0.37 5.86 3.45
CA CYS A 807 1.67 6.49 3.70
C CYS A 807 2.57 6.37 2.48
N GLY A 808 3.34 7.41 2.18
CA GLY A 808 4.27 7.43 1.06
C GLY A 808 5.23 8.61 1.15
N LEU A 809 6.12 8.72 0.16
CA LEU A 809 7.03 9.87 0.06
C LEU A 809 6.26 11.07 -0.50
N GLU A 810 6.34 12.23 0.17
CA GLU A 810 5.63 13.46 -0.20
C GLU A 810 5.86 13.89 -1.66
N THR A 811 7.08 13.66 -2.15
CA THR A 811 7.47 13.75 -3.57
C THR A 811 8.36 12.56 -3.90
N PRO A 812 8.52 12.18 -5.17
CA PRO A 812 9.46 11.15 -5.57
C PRO A 812 10.90 11.40 -5.07
N GLN A 813 11.27 12.65 -4.81
CA GLN A 813 12.60 13.05 -4.31
C GLN A 813 12.68 13.16 -2.78
N SER A 814 11.57 13.03 -2.06
CA SER A 814 11.53 13.15 -0.61
C SER A 814 12.06 11.90 0.07
N THR A 815 12.85 12.04 1.14
CA THR A 815 13.19 10.95 2.07
C THR A 815 12.22 10.85 3.25
N LYS A 816 11.28 11.80 3.32
CA LYS A 816 10.29 11.92 4.37
C LYS A 816 9.05 11.13 3.97
N VAL A 817 8.87 9.97 4.59
CA VAL A 817 7.59 9.25 4.55
C VAL A 817 6.58 10.09 5.33
N THR A 818 5.50 10.48 4.66
CA THR A 818 4.37 11.14 5.28
C THR A 818 3.14 10.26 5.16
N CYS A 819 2.21 10.37 6.11
CA CYS A 819 0.98 9.57 6.12
C CYS A 819 -0.26 10.46 6.03
N LYS A 820 -1.21 10.06 5.18
CA LYS A 820 -2.59 10.53 5.20
C LYS A 820 -3.29 9.92 6.41
N LYS A 821 -4.09 10.71 7.12
CA LYS A 821 -5.04 10.22 8.14
C LYS A 821 -6.49 10.40 7.71
N GLN A 822 -6.71 10.47 6.40
CA GLN A 822 -8.04 10.55 5.81
C GLN A 822 -8.49 9.15 5.40
N THR A 823 -9.62 8.70 5.93
CA THR A 823 -10.36 7.57 5.35
C THR A 823 -11.11 8.09 4.13
N THR A 824 -10.58 7.85 2.93
CA THR A 824 -11.20 8.29 1.66
C THR A 824 -12.31 7.34 1.21
N ARG A 825 -12.23 6.07 1.61
CA ARG A 825 -13.14 5.01 1.17
C ARG A 825 -13.70 4.26 2.36
N PHE A 826 -15.00 4.17 2.41
CA PHE A 826 -15.71 3.54 3.52
C PHE A 826 -16.93 2.77 3.02
N LEU A 827 -17.34 1.81 3.82
CA LEU A 827 -18.55 1.03 3.64
C LEU A 827 -19.56 1.45 4.70
N LEU A 828 -20.82 1.49 4.31
CA LEU A 828 -21.93 1.73 5.24
C LEU A 828 -22.74 0.44 5.37
N LYS A 829 -22.95 0.03 6.62
CA LYS A 829 -23.81 -1.10 6.95
C LYS A 829 -24.93 -0.62 7.85
N GLU A 830 -26.15 -0.78 7.38
CA GLU A 830 -27.33 -0.61 8.23
C GLU A 830 -27.38 -1.74 9.27
N VAL A 831 -27.46 -1.37 10.54
CA VAL A 831 -27.49 -2.31 11.67
C VAL A 831 -28.92 -2.55 12.13
N SER A 832 -29.72 -1.50 12.17
CA SER A 832 -31.10 -1.57 12.61
C SER A 832 -31.93 -0.46 12.00
N ARG A 833 -33.18 -0.77 11.66
CA ARG A 833 -34.17 0.18 11.18
C ARG A 833 -35.33 0.20 12.16
N THR A 834 -35.61 1.36 12.74
CA THR A 834 -36.83 1.59 13.52
C THR A 834 -37.90 2.14 12.59
N LYS A 835 -39.05 1.48 12.52
CA LYS A 835 -40.15 1.88 11.66
C LYS A 835 -41.17 2.67 12.49
N GLY A 836 -41.40 3.93 12.13
CA GLY A 836 -42.46 4.78 12.67
C GLY A 836 -43.69 4.83 11.76
N LEU A 837 -44.14 3.69 11.22
CA LEU A 837 -45.33 3.56 10.37
C LEU A 837 -46.53 2.98 11.13
#